data_AF-A0ABD1CHV8-F1
#
_entry.id   AF-A0ABD1CHV8-F1
#
_cell.length_a   1.000
_cell.length_b   1.000
_cell.length_c   1.000
_cell.angle_alpha   90.00
_cell.angle_beta   90.00
_cell.angle_gamma   90.00
#
_symmetry.space_group_name_H-M   'P 1'
#
loop_
_entity.id
_entity.type
_entity.pdbx_description
1 polymer ?
#
loop_
_entity_poly.entity_id
_entity_poly.type
_entity_poly.pdbx_seq_one_letter_code
_entity_poly.pdbx_strand_id
1 'polypeptide(L)'
;MSSDAQIAKLVEEIVGEKSNEEALVEAFGGMSAEVKEATLRQYLIRVAEINHRNKVHKHLQVLNKLVGLNLLPPRLLCEQIMSSEKLVFQNQSFWVECFQVVRKNIGGVDYKGVREIMKCCKEKALSFPAAIGSNILPQMQELTEVIEHIFNRNACLLPAYFIINEIQKADYQDTHWRIANLIANFIEEFVIVAQMLSIIGNSEKLPIVEHSSYADNLINPWKLDPNTLKLALRGNLPYEPELLQPQKKLLRFVLEQPYSRDMVCSMLNLQKQQKQKCIALEEQLVWLVICAMECSEKEPAHPADGEDMISSHTQWVWLHLSSQLIYFVLFQFATFQNIVNSLHDKLAVRNLRRGRDQLMWVLLQYISGSIQRNSITNFLPILKLYDILYPEKDPLPVPDYNNPFCTHQMAPTCIWIHLLKRAQSEHYNINRPIPTALKLHHEFLQHLVMPNNNATLCMGSDYRIALLCNAYSTNQDYFSRPMAALIETILGNSKNQSGAGGSQQLPTVPLSMCVLDSLTIHSKMSLIHSIVTHMIKQAQNKSTIPNANNMAPALVETYSRLLVYTEIESLGIKGFLSQLLPQVFKSHAWGILYTLLEMFSYRMHHIQPHYRVQLLSHLHSLASVPHTNQMQLHSCVESTALRLITGLGSVEVQAQLSRYVNEPKAPGNIVSAESEELNRALILTLARSMQITGTGNDPQSTWCKDLLTSIMTNTPHTWSQHTLQCFPPVLNDFFVQNSIPKENKQLLKKSVDEEYRNWAGMSNENDIISHFGAAGTPPLFLCLLFKMIVETDTISPVAYK
;
A
#
# COMPACT_ATOMS: atom_id res chain seq x y z
N MET A 1 58.53 35.74 8.36
CA MET A 1 57.70 36.13 7.20
C MET A 1 56.71 35.01 6.97
N SER A 2 55.42 35.29 6.74
CA SER A 2 54.44 34.24 6.45
C SER A 2 54.86 33.44 5.21
N SER A 3 54.53 32.16 5.14
CA SER A 3 54.77 31.30 3.97
C SER A 3 54.32 31.98 2.67
N ASP A 4 53.20 32.70 2.71
CA ASP A 4 52.62 33.40 1.56
C ASP A 4 53.47 34.57 1.06
N ALA A 5 54.16 35.29 1.96
CA ALA A 5 55.05 36.39 1.57
C ALA A 5 56.36 35.88 0.95
N GLN A 6 56.80 34.68 1.33
CA GLN A 6 57.94 34.01 0.70
C GLN A 6 57.58 33.47 -0.69
N ILE A 7 56.38 32.88 -0.83
CA ILE A 7 55.86 32.39 -2.12
C ILE A 7 55.64 33.56 -3.09
N ALA A 8 55.06 34.67 -2.65
CA ALA A 8 54.84 35.85 -3.50
C ALA A 8 56.15 36.44 -4.03
N LYS A 9 57.17 36.54 -3.16
CA LYS A 9 58.50 37.03 -3.55
C LYS A 9 59.21 36.08 -4.52
N LEU A 10 59.09 34.77 -4.30
CA LEU A 10 59.60 33.74 -5.22
C LEU A 10 58.94 33.85 -6.60
N VAL A 11 57.62 34.05 -6.65
CA VAL A 11 56.87 34.23 -7.90
C VAL A 11 57.25 35.55 -8.61
N GLU A 12 57.49 36.63 -7.86
CA GLU A 12 57.98 37.91 -8.43
C GLU A 12 59.36 37.76 -9.08
N GLU A 13 60.28 37.04 -8.45
CA GLU A 13 61.61 36.75 -9.00
C GLU A 13 61.52 35.87 -10.27
N ILE A 14 60.55 34.96 -10.32
CA ILE A 14 60.34 34.02 -11.43
C ILE A 14 59.65 34.69 -12.65
N VAL A 15 58.72 35.62 -12.45
CA VAL A 15 57.94 36.27 -13.54
C VAL A 15 58.62 37.54 -14.10
N GLY A 16 59.68 38.04 -13.46
CA GLY A 16 60.45 39.21 -13.91
C GLY A 16 61.22 39.02 -15.24
N GLU A 17 61.87 40.09 -15.73
CA GLU A 17 62.52 40.16 -17.05
C GLU A 17 63.67 39.15 -17.31
N LYS A 18 64.07 38.35 -16.30
CA LYS A 18 65.07 37.29 -16.39
C LYS A 18 64.51 35.90 -16.04
N SER A 19 63.32 35.52 -16.52
CA SER A 19 62.82 34.16 -16.31
C SER A 19 63.64 33.14 -17.11
N ASN A 20 64.65 32.53 -16.48
CA ASN A 20 65.32 31.36 -17.03
C ASN A 20 64.41 30.13 -16.86
N GLU A 21 64.10 29.44 -17.95
CA GLU A 21 63.28 28.22 -17.94
C GLU A 21 63.85 27.15 -16.98
N GLU A 22 65.18 27.08 -16.86
CA GLU A 22 65.90 26.14 -15.99
C GLU A 22 65.66 26.41 -14.49
N ALA A 23 65.56 27.68 -14.08
CA ALA A 23 65.30 28.05 -12.69
C ALA A 23 63.88 27.66 -12.23
N LEU A 24 62.92 27.65 -13.16
CA LEU A 24 61.54 27.20 -12.92
C LEU A 24 61.46 25.67 -12.71
N VAL A 25 62.24 24.91 -13.49
CA VAL A 25 62.34 23.45 -13.38
C VAL A 25 62.96 23.06 -12.03
N GLU A 26 64.04 23.73 -11.63
CA GLU A 26 64.71 23.48 -10.35
C GLU A 26 63.82 23.85 -9.14
N ALA A 27 63.14 25.01 -9.20
CA ALA A 27 62.24 25.46 -8.15
C ALA A 27 61.06 24.51 -7.93
N PHE A 28 60.37 24.08 -9.00
CA PHE A 28 59.24 23.14 -8.88
C PHE A 28 59.69 21.69 -8.56
N GLY A 29 60.95 21.34 -8.82
CA GLY A 29 61.51 20.04 -8.46
C GLY A 29 61.68 19.83 -6.95
N GLY A 30 62.00 20.90 -6.20
CA GLY A 30 62.29 20.83 -4.75
C GLY A 30 61.12 21.08 -3.79
N MET A 31 59.93 21.44 -4.29
CA MET A 31 58.77 21.82 -3.46
C MET A 31 57.94 20.62 -2.97
N SER A 32 57.31 20.75 -1.80
CA SER A 32 56.25 19.83 -1.34
C SER A 32 54.93 20.07 -2.10
N ALA A 33 54.02 19.10 -2.10
CA ALA A 33 52.77 19.17 -2.87
C ALA A 33 51.90 20.40 -2.55
N GLU A 34 51.75 20.74 -1.26
CA GLU A 34 50.98 21.91 -0.81
C GLU A 34 51.61 23.24 -1.26
N VAL A 35 52.94 23.33 -1.20
CA VAL A 35 53.69 24.51 -1.64
C VAL A 35 53.63 24.66 -3.16
N LYS A 36 53.64 23.54 -3.92
CA LYS A 36 53.46 23.55 -5.38
C LYS A 36 52.09 24.12 -5.77
N GLU A 37 51.02 23.73 -5.09
CA GLU A 37 49.67 24.23 -5.35
C GLU A 37 49.55 25.74 -5.08
N ALA A 38 49.99 26.19 -3.90
CA ALA A 38 49.96 27.60 -3.53
C ALA A 38 50.81 28.48 -4.47
N THR A 39 52.00 27.99 -4.84
CA THR A 39 52.91 28.69 -5.77
C THR A 39 52.32 28.75 -7.17
N LEU A 40 51.71 27.66 -7.65
CA LEU A 40 51.05 27.63 -8.95
C LEU A 40 49.87 28.62 -9.01
N ARG A 41 49.06 28.70 -7.95
CA ARG A 41 47.94 29.64 -7.88
C ARG A 41 48.42 31.09 -7.96
N GLN A 42 49.43 31.47 -7.19
CA GLN A 42 49.99 32.82 -7.24
C GLN A 42 50.67 33.12 -8.59
N TYR A 43 51.35 32.13 -9.16
CA TYR A 43 51.96 32.25 -10.49
C TYR A 43 50.91 32.55 -11.58
N LEU A 44 49.78 31.83 -11.57
CA LEU A 44 48.68 32.05 -12.53
C LEU A 44 48.04 33.44 -12.37
N ILE A 45 47.87 33.92 -11.14
CA ILE A 45 47.35 35.28 -10.87
C ILE A 45 48.28 36.33 -11.47
N ARG A 46 49.60 36.18 -11.28
CA ARG A 46 50.59 37.13 -11.79
C ARG A 46 50.71 37.10 -13.31
N VAL A 47 50.65 35.92 -13.92
CA VAL A 47 50.63 35.77 -15.38
C VAL A 47 49.39 36.41 -15.99
N ALA A 48 48.24 36.39 -15.30
CA ALA A 48 47.01 37.01 -15.76
C ALA A 48 47.07 38.55 -15.80
N GLU A 49 47.97 39.20 -15.06
CA GLU A 49 48.18 40.65 -15.06
C GLU A 49 49.05 41.15 -16.23
N ILE A 50 49.62 40.24 -17.02
CA ILE A 50 50.50 40.57 -18.15
C ILE A 50 49.67 40.89 -19.39
N ASN A 51 49.76 42.14 -19.87
CA ASN A 51 48.99 42.62 -21.03
C ASN A 51 49.56 42.19 -22.41
N HIS A 52 50.69 41.49 -22.47
CA HIS A 52 51.34 41.04 -23.70
C HIS A 52 51.15 39.54 -23.96
N ARG A 53 50.42 39.18 -25.02
CA ARG A 53 50.14 37.80 -25.44
C ARG A 53 51.39 36.90 -25.54
N ASN A 54 52.47 37.39 -26.17
CA ASN A 54 53.70 36.60 -26.33
C ASN A 54 54.40 36.27 -25.01
N LYS A 55 54.27 37.14 -24.00
CA LYS A 55 54.82 36.89 -22.65
C LYS A 55 53.96 35.88 -21.90
N VAL A 56 52.64 36.04 -21.95
CA VAL A 56 51.67 35.06 -21.38
C VAL A 56 51.88 33.66 -21.98
N HIS A 57 52.00 33.58 -23.31
CA HIS A 57 52.27 32.34 -24.02
C HIS A 57 53.55 31.65 -23.55
N LYS A 58 54.67 32.39 -23.41
CA LYS A 58 55.94 31.84 -22.91
C LYS A 58 55.79 31.27 -21.50
N HIS A 59 55.15 32.00 -20.58
CA HIS A 59 54.95 31.52 -19.20
C HIS A 59 54.07 30.27 -19.14
N LEU A 60 52.99 30.23 -19.91
CA LEU A 60 52.10 29.06 -19.96
C LEU A 60 52.72 27.86 -20.68
N GLN A 61 53.59 28.07 -21.68
CA GLN A 61 54.40 27.01 -22.27
C GLN A 61 55.38 26.39 -21.29
N VAL A 62 55.96 27.17 -20.36
CA VAL A 62 56.84 26.62 -19.32
C VAL A 62 56.05 25.70 -18.39
N LEU A 63 54.84 26.07 -17.98
CA LEU A 63 53.96 25.18 -17.19
C LEU A 63 53.67 23.87 -17.94
N ASN A 64 53.43 23.94 -19.25
CA ASN A 64 53.23 22.75 -20.09
C ASN A 64 54.48 21.85 -20.14
N LYS A 65 55.69 22.44 -20.22
CA LYS A 65 56.96 21.69 -20.13
C LYS A 65 57.13 21.02 -18.76
N LEU A 66 56.75 21.69 -17.66
CA LEU A 66 56.83 21.12 -16.30
C LEU A 66 55.92 19.89 -16.12
N VAL A 67 54.75 19.88 -16.78
CA VAL A 67 53.89 18.68 -16.83
C VAL A 67 54.56 17.58 -17.65
N GLY A 68 55.14 17.90 -18.82
CA GLY A 68 55.89 16.94 -19.64
C GLY A 68 57.10 16.33 -18.93
N LEU A 69 57.70 17.04 -17.97
CA LEU A 69 58.80 16.56 -17.11
C LEU A 69 58.31 15.83 -15.84
N ASN A 70 57.00 15.60 -15.67
CA ASN A 70 56.37 14.99 -14.48
C ASN A 70 56.62 15.74 -13.15
N LEU A 71 57.00 17.03 -13.20
CA LEU A 71 57.23 17.85 -12.00
C LEU A 71 55.94 18.44 -11.43
N LEU A 72 54.93 18.59 -12.30
CA LEU A 72 53.59 19.09 -12.00
C LEU A 72 52.54 18.09 -12.49
N PRO A 73 51.61 17.64 -11.61
CA PRO A 73 50.50 16.80 -12.05
C PRO A 73 49.58 17.56 -13.02
N PRO A 74 49.19 16.96 -14.16
CA PRO A 74 48.31 17.59 -15.15
C PRO A 74 46.94 17.99 -14.55
N ARG A 75 46.43 17.18 -13.61
CA ARG A 75 45.18 17.46 -12.88
C ARG A 75 45.28 18.76 -12.08
N LEU A 76 46.33 18.90 -11.27
CA LEU A 76 46.54 20.08 -10.44
C LEU A 76 46.63 21.34 -11.31
N LEU A 77 47.35 21.26 -12.44
CA LEU A 77 47.45 22.38 -13.37
C LEU A 77 46.08 22.78 -13.95
N CYS A 78 45.32 21.82 -14.46
CA CYS A 78 44.02 22.10 -15.08
C CYS A 78 43.02 22.62 -14.04
N GLU A 79 42.94 22.03 -12.84
CA GLU A 79 42.03 22.48 -11.77
C GLU A 79 42.37 23.91 -11.30
N GLN A 80 43.66 24.25 -11.13
CA GLN A 80 44.08 25.60 -10.73
C GLN A 80 43.88 26.65 -11.83
N ILE A 81 44.00 26.28 -13.10
CA ILE A 81 43.63 27.17 -14.22
C ILE A 81 42.12 27.43 -14.19
N MET A 82 41.30 26.38 -14.10
CA MET A 82 39.84 26.50 -14.14
C MET A 82 39.26 27.23 -12.93
N SER A 83 39.89 27.11 -11.75
CA SER A 83 39.49 27.80 -10.52
C SER A 83 39.99 29.25 -10.41
N SER A 84 40.82 29.71 -11.36
CA SER A 84 41.34 31.08 -11.34
C SER A 84 40.22 32.12 -11.54
N GLU A 85 40.10 33.03 -10.59
CA GLU A 85 39.18 34.18 -10.68
C GLU A 85 39.52 35.13 -11.83
N LYS A 86 40.78 35.13 -12.26
CA LYS A 86 41.27 35.96 -13.38
C LYS A 86 41.00 35.33 -14.75
N LEU A 87 40.53 34.07 -14.79
CA LEU A 87 40.09 33.41 -16.03
C LEU A 87 38.68 33.93 -16.41
N VAL A 88 38.66 35.11 -17.02
CA VAL A 88 37.47 35.81 -17.52
C VAL A 88 37.65 36.15 -19.00
N PHE A 89 36.57 36.12 -19.79
CA PHE A 89 36.65 36.27 -21.24
C PHE A 89 37.16 37.66 -21.69
N GLN A 90 37.04 38.67 -20.83
CA GLN A 90 37.59 40.01 -21.06
C GLN A 90 39.12 39.99 -21.12
N ASN A 91 39.78 39.06 -20.42
CA ASN A 91 41.22 38.88 -20.49
C ASN A 91 41.60 37.94 -21.65
N GLN A 92 41.52 38.47 -22.87
CA GLN A 92 41.67 37.70 -24.11
C GLN A 92 42.95 36.87 -24.16
N SER A 93 44.11 37.47 -23.83
CA SER A 93 45.41 36.81 -23.95
C SER A 93 45.56 35.67 -22.94
N PHE A 94 45.12 35.88 -21.70
CA PHE A 94 45.18 34.85 -20.66
C PHE A 94 44.19 33.71 -20.95
N TRP A 95 42.97 34.05 -21.37
CA TRP A 95 41.92 33.09 -21.68
C TRP A 95 42.33 32.09 -22.76
N VAL A 96 42.72 32.58 -23.94
CA VAL A 96 43.08 31.75 -25.09
C VAL A 96 44.20 30.78 -24.73
N GLU A 97 45.28 31.29 -24.16
CA GLU A 97 46.46 30.49 -23.84
C GLU A 97 46.18 29.46 -22.72
N CYS A 98 45.35 29.81 -21.72
CA CYS A 98 44.93 28.88 -20.67
C CYS A 98 44.13 27.70 -21.23
N PHE A 99 43.13 27.94 -22.08
CA PHE A 99 42.34 26.86 -22.69
C PHE A 99 43.17 25.98 -23.64
N GLN A 100 44.16 26.56 -24.34
CA GLN A 100 45.12 25.78 -25.14
C GLN A 100 46.01 24.87 -24.28
N VAL A 101 46.46 25.33 -23.11
CA VAL A 101 47.23 24.52 -22.16
C VAL A 101 46.36 23.41 -21.56
N VAL A 102 45.12 23.71 -21.18
CA VAL A 102 44.16 22.71 -20.70
C VAL A 102 43.95 21.64 -21.76
N ARG A 103 43.68 22.03 -23.02
CA ARG A 103 43.48 21.09 -24.13
C ARG A 103 44.66 20.11 -24.31
N LYS A 104 45.90 20.57 -24.13
CA LYS A 104 47.10 19.73 -24.30
C LYS A 104 47.33 18.75 -23.15
N ASN A 105 46.97 19.14 -21.92
CA ASN A 105 47.29 18.37 -20.72
C ASN A 105 46.13 17.53 -20.19
N ILE A 106 44.89 17.77 -20.67
CA ILE A 106 43.69 17.08 -20.19
C ILE A 106 43.75 15.55 -20.37
N GLY A 107 44.52 15.06 -21.36
CA GLY A 107 44.77 13.63 -21.57
C GLY A 107 45.50 12.92 -20.43
N GLY A 108 46.23 13.67 -19.59
CA GLY A 108 46.89 13.14 -18.39
C GLY A 108 46.04 13.20 -17.12
N VAL A 109 44.82 13.72 -17.18
CA VAL A 109 43.91 13.87 -16.03
C VAL A 109 43.02 12.62 -15.91
N ASP A 110 42.74 12.18 -14.68
CA ASP A 110 41.83 11.06 -14.46
C ASP A 110 40.38 11.43 -14.82
N TYR A 111 39.57 10.44 -15.18
CA TYR A 111 38.20 10.66 -15.67
C TYR A 111 37.30 11.46 -14.71
N LYS A 112 37.54 11.41 -13.38
CA LYS A 112 36.80 12.24 -12.41
C LYS A 112 37.23 13.69 -12.49
N GLY A 113 38.53 13.96 -12.59
CA GLY A 113 39.06 15.31 -12.81
C GLY A 113 38.56 15.93 -14.12
N VAL A 114 38.52 15.15 -15.22
CA VAL A 114 37.97 15.62 -16.50
C VAL A 114 36.49 15.99 -16.38
N ARG A 115 35.69 15.24 -15.60
CA ARG A 115 34.29 15.57 -15.30
C ARG A 115 34.17 16.92 -14.59
N GLU A 116 35.01 17.21 -13.60
CA GLU A 116 34.99 18.50 -12.90
C GLU A 116 35.41 19.66 -13.83
N ILE A 117 36.46 19.47 -14.63
CA ILE A 117 36.88 20.45 -15.65
C ILE A 117 35.74 20.76 -16.63
N MET A 118 35.00 19.74 -17.08
CA MET A 118 33.83 19.91 -17.95
C MET A 118 32.75 20.79 -17.29
N LYS A 119 32.51 20.64 -15.97
CA LYS A 119 31.55 21.50 -15.25
C LYS A 119 31.99 22.95 -15.28
N CYS A 120 33.27 23.20 -14.95
CA CYS A 120 33.84 24.53 -14.99
C CYS A 120 33.79 25.14 -16.40
N CYS A 121 34.07 24.37 -17.46
CA CYS A 121 33.94 24.82 -18.84
C CYS A 121 32.53 25.34 -19.16
N LYS A 122 31.49 24.64 -18.69
CA LYS A 122 30.10 25.07 -18.87
C LYS A 122 29.79 26.37 -18.12
N GLU A 123 30.20 26.48 -16.85
CA GLU A 123 30.00 27.71 -16.06
C GLU A 123 30.67 28.91 -16.75
N LYS A 124 31.89 28.69 -17.26
CA LYS A 124 32.64 29.68 -18.03
C LYS A 124 31.95 30.00 -19.37
N ALA A 125 31.30 29.04 -20.03
CA ALA A 125 30.49 29.29 -21.24
C ALA A 125 29.29 30.22 -20.97
N LEU A 126 28.64 30.07 -19.81
CA LEU A 126 27.50 30.90 -19.41
C LEU A 126 27.92 32.33 -19.02
N SER A 127 29.21 32.58 -18.77
CA SER A 127 29.71 33.93 -18.50
C SER A 127 29.73 34.83 -19.74
N PHE A 128 29.64 34.27 -20.95
CA PHE A 128 29.61 35.05 -22.19
C PHE A 128 28.25 35.72 -22.41
N PRO A 129 28.22 36.92 -23.02
CA PRO A 129 26.97 37.56 -23.43
C PRO A 129 26.32 36.78 -24.58
N ALA A 130 24.98 36.79 -24.64
CA ALA A 130 24.22 36.11 -25.68
C ALA A 130 24.59 36.57 -27.11
N ALA A 131 24.91 37.86 -27.27
CA ALA A 131 25.43 38.43 -28.51
C ALA A 131 26.97 38.48 -28.47
N ILE A 132 27.62 37.60 -29.24
CA ILE A 132 29.09 37.55 -29.35
C ILE A 132 29.55 38.45 -30.50
N GLY A 133 30.30 39.50 -30.19
CA GLY A 133 31.02 40.30 -31.20
C GLY A 133 32.23 39.56 -31.78
N SER A 134 32.69 39.98 -32.97
CA SER A 134 33.85 39.39 -33.64
C SER A 134 35.15 39.44 -32.82
N ASN A 135 35.24 40.36 -31.86
CA ASN A 135 36.35 40.54 -30.93
C ASN A 135 36.42 39.50 -29.80
N ILE A 136 35.31 38.84 -29.47
CA ILE A 136 35.21 37.85 -28.37
C ILE A 136 35.09 36.41 -28.92
N LEU A 137 34.88 36.28 -30.23
CA LEU A 137 34.74 35.00 -30.93
C LEU A 137 35.95 34.05 -30.71
N PRO A 138 37.22 34.49 -30.77
CA PRO A 138 38.37 33.61 -30.54
C PRO A 138 38.37 32.98 -29.14
N GLN A 139 37.98 33.74 -28.11
CA GLN A 139 37.88 33.24 -26.73
C GLN A 139 36.83 32.13 -26.63
N MET A 140 35.68 32.31 -27.29
CA MET A 140 34.62 31.31 -27.28
C MET A 140 35.01 30.05 -28.07
N GLN A 141 35.77 30.20 -29.15
CA GLN A 141 36.25 29.07 -29.95
C GLN A 141 37.16 28.15 -29.13
N GLU A 142 38.15 28.69 -28.42
CA GLU A 142 39.07 27.88 -27.59
C GLU A 142 38.35 27.07 -26.51
N LEU A 143 37.35 27.68 -25.86
CA LEU A 143 36.50 26.98 -24.90
C LEU A 143 35.69 25.86 -25.59
N THR A 144 35.13 26.14 -26.76
CA THR A 144 34.34 25.16 -27.53
C THR A 144 35.22 23.97 -27.93
N GLU A 145 36.45 24.19 -28.38
CA GLU A 145 37.38 23.13 -28.77
C GLU A 145 37.78 22.21 -27.61
N VAL A 146 37.92 22.76 -26.39
CA VAL A 146 38.16 21.94 -25.18
C VAL A 146 36.95 21.06 -24.89
N ILE A 147 35.73 21.60 -24.97
CA ILE A 147 34.50 20.82 -24.75
C ILE A 147 34.35 19.75 -25.83
N GLU A 148 34.59 20.07 -27.11
CA GLU A 148 34.61 19.11 -28.21
C GLU A 148 35.63 18.00 -27.98
N HIS A 149 36.81 18.32 -27.44
CA HIS A 149 37.82 17.33 -27.11
C HIS A 149 37.38 16.40 -25.96
N ILE A 150 36.73 16.95 -24.93
CA ILE A 150 36.14 16.17 -23.82
C ILE A 150 35.04 15.22 -24.35
N PHE A 151 34.23 15.68 -25.31
CA PHE A 151 33.10 14.93 -25.86
C PHE A 151 33.54 13.90 -26.91
N ASN A 152 34.77 13.99 -27.41
CA ASN A 152 35.29 13.09 -28.43
C ASN A 152 35.47 11.66 -27.89
N ARG A 153 34.65 10.73 -28.38
CA ARG A 153 34.70 9.31 -27.99
C ARG A 153 36.04 8.64 -28.27
N ASN A 154 36.76 9.07 -29.31
CA ASN A 154 38.07 8.53 -29.66
C ASN A 154 39.16 9.02 -28.72
N ALA A 155 38.98 10.20 -28.10
CA ALA A 155 39.91 10.70 -27.09
C ALA A 155 39.78 9.93 -25.76
N CYS A 156 38.61 9.33 -25.49
CA CYS A 156 38.34 8.44 -24.35
C CYS A 156 38.77 9.01 -22.98
N LEU A 157 38.62 10.34 -22.80
CA LEU A 157 39.05 11.04 -21.59
C LEU A 157 38.20 10.69 -20.36
N LEU A 158 36.91 10.38 -20.56
CA LEU A 158 36.01 9.85 -19.55
C LEU A 158 34.89 9.01 -20.19
N PRO A 159 34.23 8.11 -19.42
CA PRO A 159 33.05 7.42 -19.90
C PRO A 159 31.97 8.40 -20.35
N ALA A 160 31.50 8.24 -21.59
CA ALA A 160 30.47 9.10 -22.18
C ALA A 160 29.17 9.15 -21.33
N TYR A 161 28.88 8.08 -20.57
CA TYR A 161 27.75 8.03 -19.63
C TYR A 161 27.85 9.10 -18.51
N PHE A 162 29.06 9.46 -18.07
CA PHE A 162 29.23 10.54 -17.10
C PHE A 162 29.00 11.92 -17.71
N ILE A 163 29.33 12.10 -18.99
CA ILE A 163 29.06 13.34 -19.73
C ILE A 163 27.55 13.56 -19.80
N ILE A 164 26.79 12.58 -20.33
CA ILE A 164 25.32 12.69 -20.46
C ILE A 164 24.63 12.85 -19.10
N ASN A 165 25.10 12.16 -18.07
CA ASN A 165 24.51 12.24 -16.73
C ASN A 165 24.69 13.62 -16.09
N GLU A 166 25.77 14.34 -16.38
CA GLU A 166 25.90 15.75 -15.99
C GLU A 166 24.99 16.64 -16.83
N ILE A 167 25.00 16.49 -18.16
CA ILE A 167 24.19 17.29 -19.09
C ILE A 167 22.69 17.22 -18.77
N GLN A 168 22.18 16.05 -18.38
CA GLN A 168 20.75 15.82 -18.13
C GLN A 168 20.30 16.24 -16.72
N LYS A 169 21.19 16.74 -15.85
CA LYS A 169 20.76 17.32 -14.56
C LYS A 169 20.01 18.63 -14.79
N ALA A 170 19.06 18.96 -13.90
CA ALA A 170 18.24 20.17 -14.01
C ALA A 170 19.09 21.45 -14.12
N ASP A 171 20.21 21.54 -13.40
CA ASP A 171 21.15 22.67 -13.43
C ASP A 171 21.95 22.78 -14.76
N TYR A 172 21.80 21.80 -15.67
CA TYR A 172 22.52 21.69 -16.93
C TYR A 172 21.74 22.02 -18.20
N GLN A 173 20.47 22.43 -18.08
CA GLN A 173 19.66 22.83 -19.24
C GLN A 173 20.07 24.18 -19.85
N ASP A 174 20.59 25.11 -19.02
CA ASP A 174 21.11 26.39 -19.51
C ASP A 174 22.46 26.17 -20.21
N THR A 175 22.45 26.29 -21.53
CA THR A 175 23.64 26.15 -22.37
C THR A 175 23.77 27.34 -23.31
N HIS A 176 24.99 27.84 -23.48
CA HIS A 176 25.25 28.90 -24.44
C HIS A 176 24.99 28.38 -25.87
N TRP A 177 24.28 29.14 -26.70
CA TRP A 177 23.82 28.72 -28.04
C TRP A 177 24.93 28.15 -28.94
N ARG A 178 26.17 28.61 -28.76
CA ARG A 178 27.34 28.14 -29.52
C ARG A 178 27.72 26.68 -29.24
N ILE A 179 27.48 26.18 -28.03
CA ILE A 179 27.79 24.80 -27.60
C ILE A 179 26.53 23.93 -27.64
N ALA A 180 25.34 24.54 -27.77
CA ALA A 180 24.06 23.84 -27.78
C ALA A 180 23.99 22.72 -28.84
N ASN A 181 24.49 22.95 -30.06
CA ASN A 181 24.51 21.91 -31.10
C ASN A 181 25.39 20.71 -30.74
N LEU A 182 26.56 20.96 -30.14
CA LEU A 182 27.47 19.89 -29.70
C LEU A 182 26.79 19.04 -28.62
N ILE A 183 26.13 19.69 -27.66
CA ILE A 183 25.40 19.02 -26.58
C ILE A 183 24.20 18.26 -27.14
N ALA A 184 23.42 18.85 -28.04
CA ALA A 184 22.24 18.22 -28.65
C ALA A 184 22.63 16.94 -29.43
N ASN A 185 23.66 17.02 -30.27
CA ASN A 185 24.17 15.85 -31.01
C ASN A 185 24.64 14.76 -30.05
N PHE A 186 25.32 15.13 -28.96
CA PHE A 186 25.77 14.17 -27.96
C PHE A 186 24.60 13.53 -27.20
N ILE A 187 23.54 14.28 -26.90
CA ILE A 187 22.32 13.74 -26.29
C ILE A 187 21.64 12.73 -27.23
N GLU A 188 21.56 13.04 -28.53
CA GLU A 188 20.91 12.19 -29.53
C GLU A 188 21.54 10.78 -29.59
N GLU A 189 22.85 10.68 -29.45
CA GLU A 189 23.56 9.38 -29.39
C GLU A 189 23.10 8.48 -28.24
N PHE A 190 22.58 9.06 -27.15
CA PHE A 190 22.10 8.31 -25.98
C PHE A 190 20.61 7.96 -26.04
N VAL A 191 19.86 8.43 -27.04
CA VAL A 191 18.44 8.09 -27.22
C VAL A 191 18.26 6.57 -27.39
N ILE A 192 19.14 5.93 -28.16
CA ILE A 192 19.10 4.46 -28.36
C ILE A 192 19.35 3.72 -27.04
N VAL A 193 20.26 4.22 -26.20
CA VAL A 193 20.54 3.63 -24.88
C VAL A 193 19.33 3.78 -23.96
N ALA A 194 18.66 4.94 -23.98
CA ALA A 194 17.43 5.16 -23.24
C ALA A 194 16.31 4.21 -23.70
N GLN A 195 16.18 4.00 -25.01
CA GLN A 195 15.23 3.04 -25.59
C GLN A 195 15.49 1.60 -25.13
N MET A 196 16.76 1.16 -25.08
CA MET A 196 17.12 -0.18 -24.59
C MET A 196 16.72 -0.41 -23.12
N LEU A 197 16.68 0.64 -22.31
CA LEU A 197 16.30 0.59 -20.90
C LEU A 197 14.81 0.85 -20.66
N SER A 198 14.08 1.22 -21.70
CA SER A 198 12.66 1.58 -21.64
C SER A 198 11.78 0.43 -22.08
N ILE A 199 10.61 0.33 -21.45
CA ILE A 199 9.57 -0.60 -21.89
C ILE A 199 8.72 0.11 -22.95
N ILE A 200 8.62 -0.48 -24.15
CA ILE A 200 7.77 0.07 -25.22
C ILE A 200 6.32 0.20 -24.73
N GLY A 201 5.79 1.42 -24.82
CA GLY A 201 4.42 1.77 -24.42
C GLY A 201 4.16 1.68 -22.91
N ASN A 202 5.18 1.83 -22.05
CA ASN A 202 5.01 1.65 -20.60
C ASN A 202 3.93 2.55 -19.97
N SER A 203 3.83 3.80 -20.45
CA SER A 203 2.82 4.79 -20.05
C SER A 203 1.37 4.34 -20.28
N GLU A 204 1.16 3.45 -21.25
CA GLU A 204 -0.16 2.95 -21.66
C GLU A 204 -0.49 1.57 -21.09
N LYS A 205 0.49 0.89 -20.46
CA LYS A 205 0.25 -0.41 -19.83
C LYS A 205 -0.53 -0.22 -18.53
N LEU A 206 -1.54 -1.05 -18.33
CA LEU A 206 -2.39 -1.03 -17.15
C LEU A 206 -2.34 -2.38 -16.43
N PRO A 207 -2.21 -2.40 -15.10
CA PRO A 207 -2.18 -3.64 -14.32
C PRO A 207 -3.57 -4.19 -14.04
N ILE A 208 -3.67 -5.47 -13.71
CA ILE A 208 -4.88 -6.05 -13.11
C ILE A 208 -4.74 -5.93 -11.59
N VAL A 209 -5.66 -5.21 -10.94
CA VAL A 209 -5.68 -5.01 -9.49
C VAL A 209 -6.01 -6.34 -8.79
N GLU A 210 -5.41 -6.57 -7.61
CA GLU A 210 -5.49 -7.80 -6.79
C GLU A 210 -4.85 -9.07 -7.36
N HIS A 211 -4.42 -9.11 -8.62
CA HIS A 211 -3.84 -10.35 -9.19
C HIS A 211 -2.42 -10.65 -8.68
N SER A 212 -1.71 -9.66 -8.13
CA SER A 212 -0.36 -9.81 -7.59
C SER A 212 -0.35 -9.61 -6.08
N SER A 213 0.22 -10.57 -5.35
CA SER A 213 0.68 -10.27 -3.99
C SER A 213 1.64 -9.09 -4.10
N TYR A 214 1.46 -8.08 -3.26
CA TYR A 214 2.22 -6.84 -3.23
C TYR A 214 3.69 -7.02 -2.78
N ALA A 215 4.37 -8.05 -3.27
CA ALA A 215 5.80 -8.26 -3.14
C ALA A 215 6.53 -7.22 -4.01
N ASP A 216 7.59 -6.62 -3.46
CA ASP A 216 8.30 -5.48 -4.06
C ASP A 216 8.69 -5.71 -5.54
N ASN A 217 9.10 -6.93 -5.89
CA ASN A 217 9.54 -7.25 -7.25
C ASN A 217 8.43 -7.16 -8.30
N LEU A 218 7.17 -7.44 -7.93
CA LEU A 218 6.03 -7.40 -8.85
C LEU A 218 5.44 -6.00 -9.00
N ILE A 219 5.64 -5.12 -8.01
CA ILE A 219 5.14 -3.74 -8.02
C ILE A 219 6.12 -2.77 -8.66
N ASN A 220 7.42 -3.08 -8.69
CA ASN A 220 8.46 -2.19 -9.20
C ASN A 220 8.14 -1.51 -10.56
N PRO A 221 7.53 -2.18 -11.56
CA PRO A 221 7.16 -1.52 -12.82
C PRO A 221 6.12 -0.40 -12.67
N TRP A 222 5.33 -0.44 -11.60
CA TRP A 222 4.21 0.45 -11.31
C TRP A 222 4.53 1.47 -10.21
N LYS A 223 5.76 1.46 -9.68
CA LYS A 223 6.18 2.41 -8.64
C LYS A 223 6.27 3.81 -9.21
N LEU A 224 5.65 4.75 -8.51
CA LEU A 224 5.61 6.17 -8.84
C LEU A 224 6.23 6.97 -7.70
N ASP A 225 6.93 8.05 -8.06
CA ASP A 225 7.35 9.04 -7.08
C ASP A 225 6.12 9.73 -6.45
N PRO A 226 5.98 9.77 -5.11
CA PRO A 226 4.76 10.26 -4.47
C PRO A 226 4.54 11.77 -4.63
N ASN A 227 5.56 12.55 -4.98
CA ASN A 227 5.44 13.99 -5.16
C ASN A 227 5.13 14.36 -6.61
N THR A 228 5.77 13.68 -7.57
CA THR A 228 5.72 14.03 -8.99
C THR A 228 4.86 13.08 -9.82
N LEU A 229 4.49 11.91 -9.28
CA LEU A 229 3.83 10.80 -9.98
C LEU A 229 4.59 10.29 -11.21
N LYS A 230 5.90 10.55 -11.29
CA LYS A 230 6.75 10.07 -12.38
C LYS A 230 7.22 8.65 -12.11
N LEU A 231 7.52 7.91 -13.19
CA LEU A 231 8.13 6.59 -13.08
C LEU A 231 9.55 6.71 -12.51
N ALA A 232 9.95 5.72 -11.72
CA ALA A 232 11.33 5.60 -11.25
C ALA A 232 12.24 5.08 -12.38
N LEU A 233 12.72 6.00 -13.23
CA LEU A 233 13.63 5.70 -14.32
C LEU A 233 15.07 5.57 -13.82
N ARG A 234 15.88 4.73 -14.48
CA ARG A 234 17.27 4.47 -14.08
C ARG A 234 18.23 5.48 -14.72
N GLY A 235 18.87 6.32 -13.91
CA GLY A 235 19.86 7.29 -14.38
C GLY A 235 19.26 8.46 -15.18
N ASN A 236 20.10 9.45 -15.50
CA ASN A 236 19.69 10.66 -16.22
C ASN A 236 19.98 10.49 -17.72
N LEU A 237 19.10 9.78 -18.41
CA LEU A 237 19.17 9.54 -19.85
C LEU A 237 18.07 10.31 -20.58
N PRO A 238 18.21 10.57 -21.90
CA PRO A 238 17.19 11.21 -22.71
C PRO A 238 16.04 10.23 -23.01
N TYR A 239 15.27 9.93 -21.96
CA TYR A 239 14.06 9.13 -22.06
C TYR A 239 12.99 9.83 -22.89
N GLU A 240 12.08 9.04 -23.46
CA GLU A 240 10.93 9.57 -24.17
C GLU A 240 10.12 10.51 -23.26
N PRO A 241 9.61 11.65 -23.80
CA PRO A 241 8.89 12.63 -23.01
C PRO A 241 7.71 12.06 -22.21
N GLU A 242 7.04 11.05 -22.74
CA GLU A 242 5.90 10.38 -22.09
C GLU A 242 6.28 9.71 -20.76
N LEU A 243 7.48 9.15 -20.65
CA LEU A 243 7.98 8.50 -19.43
C LEU A 243 8.39 9.52 -18.36
N LEU A 244 8.77 10.72 -18.78
CA LEU A 244 9.18 11.82 -17.92
C LEU A 244 7.99 12.64 -17.37
N GLN A 245 6.79 12.41 -17.90
CA GLN A 245 5.57 13.05 -17.45
C GLN A 245 4.94 12.32 -16.25
N PRO A 246 4.17 13.02 -15.40
CA PRO A 246 3.38 12.41 -14.34
C PRO A 246 2.39 11.37 -14.90
N GLN A 247 2.45 10.13 -14.40
CA GLN A 247 1.59 9.02 -14.81
C GLN A 247 0.20 9.07 -14.15
N LYS A 248 -0.51 10.18 -14.35
CA LYS A 248 -1.84 10.41 -13.76
C LYS A 248 -2.86 9.37 -14.23
N LYS A 249 -2.81 8.97 -15.51
CA LYS A 249 -3.74 7.99 -16.11
C LYS A 249 -3.65 6.62 -15.41
N LEU A 250 -2.43 6.13 -15.20
CA LEU A 250 -2.18 4.88 -14.48
C LEU A 250 -2.75 4.92 -13.06
N LEU A 251 -2.45 5.97 -12.29
CA LEU A 251 -2.95 6.08 -10.91
C LEU A 251 -4.49 6.19 -10.86
N ARG A 252 -5.10 6.94 -11.77
CA ARG A 252 -6.57 7.06 -11.87
C ARG A 252 -7.22 5.72 -12.17
N PHE A 253 -6.70 5.00 -13.17
CA PHE A 253 -7.21 3.69 -13.53
C PHE A 253 -7.19 2.73 -12.33
N VAL A 254 -6.09 2.68 -11.57
CA VAL A 254 -5.98 1.84 -10.37
C VAL A 254 -6.95 2.30 -9.27
N LEU A 255 -7.06 3.61 -9.03
CA LEU A 255 -7.99 4.16 -8.03
C LEU A 255 -9.46 3.86 -8.35
N GLU A 256 -9.83 3.76 -9.63
CA GLU A 256 -11.19 3.41 -10.08
C GLU A 256 -11.55 1.95 -9.79
N GLN A 257 -10.56 1.06 -9.64
CA GLN A 257 -10.82 -0.36 -9.38
C GLN A 257 -11.16 -0.61 -7.89
N PRO A 258 -12.14 -1.49 -7.59
CA PRO A 258 -12.38 -2.02 -6.24
C PRO A 258 -11.13 -2.65 -5.63
N TYR A 259 -11.01 -2.60 -4.31
CA TYR A 259 -9.92 -3.19 -3.52
C TYR A 259 -8.48 -2.73 -3.86
N SER A 260 -8.34 -1.65 -4.64
CA SER A 260 -7.04 -1.11 -5.08
C SER A 260 -6.19 -0.42 -4.00
N ARG A 261 -6.71 -0.25 -2.79
CA ARG A 261 -6.08 0.54 -1.71
C ARG A 261 -4.64 0.11 -1.42
N ASP A 262 -4.41 -1.19 -1.26
CA ASP A 262 -3.09 -1.73 -0.95
C ASP A 262 -2.14 -1.54 -2.15
N MET A 263 -2.63 -1.69 -3.38
CA MET A 263 -1.86 -1.42 -4.59
C MET A 263 -1.42 0.03 -4.68
N VAL A 264 -2.34 0.98 -4.46
CA VAL A 264 -2.03 2.41 -4.46
C VAL A 264 -0.99 2.75 -3.39
N CYS A 265 -1.15 2.18 -2.19
CA CYS A 265 -0.15 2.33 -1.14
C CYS A 265 1.23 1.81 -1.59
N SER A 266 1.29 0.64 -2.22
CA SER A 266 2.55 0.09 -2.71
C SER A 266 3.16 0.86 -3.89
N MET A 267 2.34 1.37 -4.82
CA MET A 267 2.79 2.19 -5.95
C MET A 267 3.42 3.50 -5.51
N LEU A 268 2.84 4.14 -4.49
CA LEU A 268 3.28 5.44 -3.95
C LEU A 268 4.17 5.31 -2.70
N ASN A 269 4.53 4.08 -2.32
CA ASN A 269 5.29 3.76 -1.11
C ASN A 269 4.71 4.38 0.19
N LEU A 270 3.38 4.37 0.32
CA LEU A 270 2.66 4.88 1.47
C LEU A 270 2.55 3.82 2.56
N GLN A 271 3.12 4.11 3.73
CA GLN A 271 3.12 3.19 4.86
C GLN A 271 2.12 3.63 5.94
N LYS A 272 1.22 2.72 6.37
CA LYS A 272 0.18 3.01 7.38
C LYS A 272 0.72 3.56 8.70
N GLN A 273 1.99 3.27 9.03
CA GLN A 273 2.64 3.70 10.27
C GLN A 273 3.22 5.12 10.21
N GLN A 274 3.43 5.66 9.01
CA GLN A 274 4.05 6.97 8.81
C GLN A 274 3.02 7.97 8.29
N LYS A 275 2.89 9.11 8.99
CA LYS A 275 2.05 10.21 8.52
C LYS A 275 2.72 10.85 7.31
N GLN A 276 2.23 10.52 6.12
CA GLN A 276 2.77 11.02 4.87
C GLN A 276 1.67 11.65 4.04
N LYS A 277 1.72 12.97 3.87
CA LYS A 277 0.76 13.69 3.02
C LYS A 277 1.17 13.57 1.57
N CYS A 278 0.29 13.07 0.72
CA CYS A 278 0.52 12.97 -0.72
C CYS A 278 -0.43 13.90 -1.47
N ILE A 279 0.03 15.11 -1.77
CA ILE A 279 -0.76 16.14 -2.48
C ILE A 279 -1.16 15.64 -3.88
N ALA A 280 -0.28 14.89 -4.54
CA ALA A 280 -0.56 14.36 -5.87
C ALA A 280 -1.71 13.35 -5.86
N LEU A 281 -1.82 12.52 -4.81
CA LEU A 281 -2.95 11.63 -4.56
C LEU A 281 -4.22 12.44 -4.24
N GLU A 282 -4.13 13.47 -3.39
CA GLU A 282 -5.27 14.36 -3.10
C GLU A 282 -5.86 14.96 -4.39
N GLU A 283 -5.02 15.44 -5.30
CA GLU A 283 -5.45 16.00 -6.59
C GLU A 283 -6.18 14.96 -7.46
N GLN A 284 -5.70 13.71 -7.48
CA GLN A 284 -6.33 12.65 -8.26
C GLN A 284 -7.66 12.19 -7.64
N LEU A 285 -7.76 12.11 -6.31
CA LEU A 285 -9.03 11.81 -5.62
C LEU A 285 -10.09 12.88 -5.92
N VAL A 286 -9.70 14.17 -5.87
CA VAL A 286 -10.57 15.29 -6.25
C VAL A 286 -10.98 15.18 -7.72
N TRP A 287 -10.06 14.82 -8.61
CA TRP A 287 -10.38 14.62 -10.03
C TRP A 287 -11.45 13.54 -10.24
N LEU A 288 -11.33 12.40 -9.56
CA LEU A 288 -12.31 11.31 -9.67
C LEU A 288 -13.70 11.71 -9.16
N VAL A 289 -13.78 12.50 -8.08
CA VAL A 289 -15.04 13.05 -7.58
C VAL A 289 -15.69 13.98 -8.62
N ILE A 290 -14.91 14.83 -9.30
CA ILE A 290 -15.43 15.68 -10.37
C ILE A 290 -15.92 14.83 -11.54
N CYS A 291 -15.21 13.77 -11.92
CA CYS A 291 -15.68 12.85 -12.96
C CYS A 291 -16.98 12.14 -12.56
N ALA A 292 -17.14 11.75 -11.29
CA ALA A 292 -18.40 11.18 -10.80
C ALA A 292 -19.57 12.19 -10.87
N MET A 293 -19.30 13.47 -10.56
CA MET A 293 -20.27 14.56 -10.75
C MET A 293 -20.65 14.73 -12.23
N GLU A 294 -19.68 14.71 -13.14
CA GLU A 294 -19.91 14.81 -14.59
C GLU A 294 -20.69 13.61 -15.14
N CYS A 295 -20.42 12.40 -14.65
CA CYS A 295 -21.20 11.21 -14.99
C CYS A 295 -22.65 11.34 -14.52
N SER A 296 -22.86 11.87 -13.30
CA SER A 296 -24.20 12.09 -12.73
C SER A 296 -25.03 13.07 -13.55
N GLU A 297 -24.43 14.05 -14.21
CA GLU A 297 -25.13 14.98 -15.11
C GLU A 297 -25.62 14.32 -16.41
N LYS A 298 -24.88 13.33 -16.92
CA LYS A 298 -25.17 12.67 -18.20
C LYS A 298 -26.28 11.60 -18.11
N GLU A 299 -26.55 11.11 -16.91
CA GLU A 299 -27.59 10.11 -16.66
C GLU A 299 -28.99 10.70 -16.97
N PRO A 300 -30.02 9.97 -17.41
CA PRO A 300 -31.36 10.53 -17.59
C PRO A 300 -32.03 10.82 -16.23
N ALA A 301 -32.73 11.96 -16.09
CA ALA A 301 -33.33 12.39 -14.80
C ALA A 301 -34.44 11.47 -14.27
N HIS A 302 -35.02 10.66 -15.17
CA HIS A 302 -36.01 9.64 -14.87
C HIS A 302 -35.51 8.32 -15.49
N PRO A 303 -35.21 7.29 -14.68
CA PRO A 303 -35.14 5.93 -15.20
C PRO A 303 -36.50 5.58 -15.82
N ALA A 304 -36.52 4.83 -16.90
CA ALA A 304 -37.78 4.26 -17.41
C ALA A 304 -38.41 3.39 -16.30
N ASP A 305 -39.74 3.41 -16.20
CA ASP A 305 -40.50 2.64 -15.21
C ASP A 305 -40.00 1.19 -15.14
N GLY A 306 -39.40 0.82 -14.00
CA GLY A 306 -38.98 -0.56 -13.72
C GLY A 306 -37.47 -0.82 -13.59
N GLU A 307 -36.59 0.15 -13.88
CA GLU A 307 -35.17 0.02 -13.50
C GLU A 307 -34.94 0.56 -12.08
N ASP A 308 -34.48 -0.31 -11.18
CA ASP A 308 -34.08 0.08 -9.82
C ASP A 308 -33.05 1.21 -9.91
N MET A 309 -33.37 2.38 -9.33
CA MET A 309 -32.45 3.53 -9.27
C MET A 309 -31.08 3.19 -8.63
N ILE A 310 -31.01 2.04 -7.96
CA ILE A 310 -29.87 1.46 -7.24
C ILE A 310 -28.88 0.76 -8.18
N SER A 311 -29.27 0.41 -9.41
CA SER A 311 -28.42 -0.35 -10.35
C SER A 311 -27.61 0.52 -11.32
N SER A 312 -27.61 1.85 -11.18
CA SER A 312 -26.85 2.69 -12.09
C SER A 312 -25.35 2.62 -11.83
N HIS A 313 -24.55 2.50 -12.90
CA HIS A 313 -23.09 2.49 -12.83
C HIS A 313 -22.54 3.68 -12.02
N THR A 314 -23.20 4.84 -12.08
CA THR A 314 -22.84 6.05 -11.36
C THR A 314 -22.90 5.85 -9.83
N GLN A 315 -23.90 5.14 -9.32
CA GLN A 315 -24.03 4.88 -7.88
C GLN A 315 -22.88 4.02 -7.35
N TRP A 316 -22.45 3.02 -8.11
CA TRP A 316 -21.29 2.21 -7.77
C TRP A 316 -20.01 3.03 -7.69
N VAL A 317 -19.81 3.97 -8.63
CA VAL A 317 -18.69 4.91 -8.60
C VAL A 317 -18.70 5.74 -7.31
N TRP A 318 -19.86 6.26 -6.91
CA TRP A 318 -19.98 7.03 -5.67
C TRP A 318 -19.70 6.20 -4.40
N LEU A 319 -20.21 4.97 -4.34
CA LEU A 319 -19.94 4.06 -3.22
C LEU A 319 -18.45 3.71 -3.12
N HIS A 320 -17.82 3.41 -4.25
CA HIS A 320 -16.39 3.14 -4.34
C HIS A 320 -15.56 4.35 -3.90
N LEU A 321 -15.87 5.54 -4.41
CA LEU A 321 -15.18 6.79 -4.04
C LEU A 321 -15.32 7.10 -2.55
N SER A 322 -16.50 6.89 -1.98
CA SER A 322 -16.72 6.99 -0.54
C SER A 322 -15.70 6.14 0.21
N SER A 323 -15.68 4.85 -0.09
CA SER A 323 -14.82 3.86 0.54
C SER A 323 -13.32 4.20 0.39
N GLN A 324 -12.89 4.69 -0.77
CA GLN A 324 -11.50 5.11 -1.03
C GLN A 324 -11.11 6.37 -0.24
N LEU A 325 -11.94 7.42 -0.30
CA LEU A 325 -11.68 8.69 0.39
C LEU A 325 -11.56 8.49 1.90
N ILE A 326 -12.45 7.69 2.50
CA ILE A 326 -12.40 7.38 3.92
C ILE A 326 -11.06 6.74 4.28
N TYR A 327 -10.62 5.74 3.51
CA TYR A 327 -9.36 5.06 3.78
C TYR A 327 -8.15 6.02 3.74
N PHE A 328 -7.97 6.77 2.65
CA PHE A 328 -6.79 7.64 2.50
C PHE A 328 -6.78 8.81 3.49
N VAL A 329 -7.95 9.34 3.86
CA VAL A 329 -8.03 10.43 4.84
C VAL A 329 -7.89 9.89 6.28
N LEU A 330 -8.45 8.71 6.60
CA LEU A 330 -8.32 8.08 7.92
C LEU A 330 -6.86 7.75 8.27
N PHE A 331 -6.09 7.23 7.30
CA PHE A 331 -4.66 6.95 7.46
C PHE A 331 -3.76 8.17 7.22
N GLN A 332 -4.34 9.37 7.08
CA GLN A 332 -3.62 10.65 6.94
C GLN A 332 -2.71 10.74 5.70
N PHE A 333 -3.02 9.96 4.65
CA PHE A 333 -2.40 10.10 3.34
C PHE A 333 -2.95 11.30 2.56
N ALA A 334 -4.19 11.66 2.84
CA ALA A 334 -4.90 12.79 2.27
C ALA A 334 -5.54 13.66 3.38
N THR A 335 -5.65 14.96 3.12
CA THR A 335 -6.18 15.96 4.05
C THR A 335 -7.57 16.39 3.62
N PHE A 336 -8.58 16.14 4.47
CA PHE A 336 -9.98 16.48 4.18
C PHE A 336 -10.18 17.96 3.79
N GLN A 337 -9.57 18.88 4.54
CA GLN A 337 -9.64 20.33 4.26
C GLN A 337 -9.11 20.68 2.87
N ASN A 338 -8.02 20.07 2.42
CA ASN A 338 -7.44 20.32 1.09
C ASN A 338 -8.35 19.78 -0.01
N ILE A 339 -8.88 18.55 0.18
CA ILE A 339 -9.83 17.94 -0.76
C ILE A 339 -11.05 18.85 -0.95
N VAL A 340 -11.66 19.32 0.15
CA VAL A 340 -12.87 20.16 0.09
C VAL A 340 -12.59 21.52 -0.55
N ASN A 341 -11.48 22.18 -0.22
CA ASN A 341 -11.12 23.45 -0.87
C ASN A 341 -10.84 23.26 -2.37
N SER A 342 -10.11 22.21 -2.76
CA SER A 342 -9.84 21.92 -4.17
C SER A 342 -11.11 21.55 -4.95
N LEU A 343 -12.05 20.83 -4.31
CA LEU A 343 -13.37 20.56 -4.87
C LEU A 343 -14.15 21.84 -5.08
N HIS A 344 -14.17 22.73 -4.08
CA HIS A 344 -14.83 24.03 -4.19
C HIS A 344 -14.28 24.83 -5.37
N ASP A 345 -12.96 24.93 -5.51
CA ASP A 345 -12.33 25.73 -6.58
C ASP A 345 -12.65 25.17 -7.97
N LYS A 346 -12.71 23.83 -8.11
CA LYS A 346 -13.08 23.18 -9.38
C LYS A 346 -14.59 23.26 -9.69
N LEU A 347 -15.44 23.14 -8.67
CA LEU A 347 -16.91 23.21 -8.82
C LEU A 347 -17.42 24.64 -8.99
N ALA A 348 -16.74 25.65 -8.43
CA ALA A 348 -17.11 27.05 -8.64
C ALA A 348 -17.09 27.45 -10.12
N VAL A 349 -16.24 26.80 -10.92
CA VAL A 349 -16.10 27.04 -12.37
C VAL A 349 -17.03 26.13 -13.19
N ARG A 350 -17.46 24.98 -12.64
CA ARG A 350 -18.23 23.95 -13.33
C ARG A 350 -19.60 23.81 -12.65
N ASN A 351 -20.67 24.28 -13.29
CA ASN A 351 -22.05 24.20 -12.76
C ASN A 351 -22.60 22.75 -12.74
N LEU A 352 -22.00 21.87 -11.92
CA LEU A 352 -22.39 20.48 -11.72
C LEU A 352 -23.18 20.39 -10.41
N ARG A 353 -24.46 20.03 -10.48
CA ARG A 353 -25.37 20.04 -9.32
C ARG A 353 -26.13 18.75 -9.11
N ARG A 354 -26.25 17.90 -10.13
CA ARG A 354 -27.06 16.69 -10.04
C ARG A 354 -26.48 15.64 -9.09
N GLY A 355 -25.16 15.52 -9.02
CA GLY A 355 -24.48 14.62 -8.08
C GLY A 355 -24.30 15.16 -6.66
N ARG A 356 -24.93 16.29 -6.30
CA ARG A 356 -24.67 17.01 -5.04
C ARG A 356 -25.02 16.20 -3.79
N ASP A 357 -26.09 15.41 -3.85
CA ASP A 357 -26.59 14.64 -2.71
C ASP A 357 -25.64 13.45 -2.45
N GLN A 358 -25.15 12.81 -3.51
CA GLN A 358 -24.13 11.76 -3.44
C GLN A 358 -22.79 12.31 -2.94
N LEU A 359 -22.37 13.50 -3.40
CA LEU A 359 -21.17 14.16 -2.89
C LEU A 359 -21.29 14.47 -1.39
N MET A 360 -22.42 15.04 -0.95
CA MET A 360 -22.65 15.31 0.47
C MET A 360 -22.71 14.02 1.29
N TRP A 361 -23.28 12.94 0.75
CA TRP A 361 -23.26 11.62 1.37
C TRP A 361 -21.83 11.10 1.59
N VAL A 362 -20.97 11.18 0.57
CA VAL A 362 -19.56 10.81 0.65
C VAL A 362 -18.83 11.60 1.74
N LEU A 363 -19.02 12.93 1.75
CA LEU A 363 -18.39 13.79 2.76
C LEU A 363 -18.92 13.48 4.17
N LEU A 364 -20.23 13.22 4.31
CA LEU A 364 -20.86 12.86 5.58
C LEU A 364 -20.22 11.61 6.20
N GLN A 365 -19.87 10.61 5.40
CA GLN A 365 -19.25 9.38 5.93
C GLN A 365 -17.98 9.69 6.73
N TYR A 366 -17.11 10.55 6.19
CA TYR A 366 -15.88 10.93 6.87
C TYR A 366 -16.15 11.84 8.08
N ILE A 367 -17.04 12.83 7.93
CA ILE A 367 -17.36 13.79 9.00
C ILE A 367 -17.95 13.05 10.20
N SER A 368 -19.02 12.28 10.00
CA SER A 368 -19.69 11.54 11.06
C SER A 368 -18.73 10.59 11.79
N GLY A 369 -17.81 9.94 11.06
CA GLY A 369 -16.83 9.01 11.62
C GLY A 369 -15.65 9.64 12.37
N SER A 370 -15.27 10.89 12.05
CA SER A 370 -14.00 11.48 12.50
C SER A 370 -14.12 12.82 13.23
N ILE A 371 -15.28 13.47 13.21
CA ILE A 371 -15.49 14.80 13.80
C ILE A 371 -15.22 14.85 15.31
N GLN A 372 -15.44 13.75 16.03
CA GLN A 372 -15.17 13.69 17.47
C GLN A 372 -13.67 13.74 17.81
N ARG A 373 -12.79 13.28 16.90
CA ARG A 373 -11.34 13.17 17.14
C ARG A 373 -10.53 14.32 16.54
N ASN A 374 -11.12 15.10 15.65
CA ASN A 374 -10.46 16.18 14.91
C ASN A 374 -11.03 17.55 15.32
N SER A 375 -10.28 18.62 15.09
CA SER A 375 -10.77 20.00 15.32
C SER A 375 -11.88 20.35 14.35
N ILE A 376 -12.86 21.16 14.79
CA ILE A 376 -13.94 21.64 13.91
C ILE A 376 -13.42 22.41 12.69
N THR A 377 -12.30 23.12 12.83
CA THR A 377 -11.70 23.95 11.78
C THR A 377 -11.38 23.17 10.50
N ASN A 378 -11.05 21.88 10.62
CA ASN A 378 -10.79 20.99 9.49
C ASN A 378 -12.03 20.74 8.62
N PHE A 379 -13.23 20.92 9.17
CA PHE A 379 -14.51 20.62 8.52
C PHE A 379 -15.28 21.87 8.06
N LEU A 380 -14.92 23.06 8.57
CA LEU A 380 -15.53 24.33 8.15
C LEU A 380 -15.48 24.63 6.64
N PRO A 381 -14.47 24.18 5.85
CA PRO A 381 -14.46 24.40 4.41
C PRO A 381 -15.71 23.89 3.68
N ILE A 382 -16.42 22.90 4.23
CA ILE A 382 -17.65 22.37 3.64
C ILE A 382 -18.72 23.47 3.55
N LEU A 383 -18.72 24.44 4.46
CA LEU A 383 -19.67 25.56 4.44
C LEU A 383 -19.67 26.28 3.09
N LYS A 384 -18.53 26.37 2.41
CA LYS A 384 -18.41 26.96 1.08
C LYS A 384 -19.09 26.14 -0.01
N LEU A 385 -19.11 24.80 0.13
CA LEU A 385 -19.78 23.93 -0.84
C LEU A 385 -21.30 24.07 -0.80
N TYR A 386 -21.89 24.40 0.36
CA TYR A 386 -23.33 24.67 0.44
C TYR A 386 -23.75 25.83 -0.47
N ASP A 387 -22.94 26.89 -0.53
CA ASP A 387 -23.24 28.08 -1.34
C ASP A 387 -23.30 27.78 -2.85
N ILE A 388 -22.48 26.83 -3.31
CA ILE A 388 -22.41 26.45 -4.73
C ILE A 388 -23.48 25.41 -5.08
N LEU A 389 -23.65 24.41 -4.22
CA LEU A 389 -24.46 23.22 -4.51
C LEU A 389 -25.94 23.39 -4.14
N TYR A 390 -26.26 24.26 -3.19
CA TYR A 390 -27.63 24.52 -2.71
C TYR A 390 -27.97 26.02 -2.74
N PRO A 391 -28.03 26.64 -3.94
CA PRO A 391 -28.32 28.06 -4.09
C PRO A 391 -29.82 28.40 -3.96
N GLU A 392 -30.68 27.41 -3.71
CA GLU A 392 -32.12 27.60 -3.61
C GLU A 392 -32.50 28.58 -2.49
N LYS A 393 -33.39 29.51 -2.82
CA LYS A 393 -33.93 30.48 -1.85
C LYS A 393 -35.10 29.91 -1.06
N ASP A 394 -35.84 28.97 -1.64
CA ASP A 394 -36.95 28.29 -1.00
C ASP A 394 -36.51 26.96 -0.37
N PRO A 395 -37.10 26.53 0.75
CA PRO A 395 -36.79 25.26 1.38
C PRO A 395 -37.09 24.06 0.46
N LEU A 396 -36.18 23.09 0.41
CA LEU A 396 -36.37 21.85 -0.33
C LEU A 396 -37.42 20.97 0.36
N PRO A 397 -38.27 20.25 -0.40
CA PRO A 397 -39.26 19.35 0.17
C PRO A 397 -38.61 18.19 0.92
N VAL A 398 -39.30 17.65 1.92
CA VAL A 398 -38.87 16.43 2.62
C VAL A 398 -38.92 15.25 1.63
N PRO A 399 -37.81 14.53 1.43
CA PRO A 399 -37.75 13.39 0.51
C PRO A 399 -38.60 12.20 1.00
N ASP A 400 -39.00 11.34 0.06
CA ASP A 400 -39.74 10.12 0.37
C ASP A 400 -38.89 9.16 1.20
N TYR A 401 -39.26 9.01 2.48
CA TYR A 401 -38.56 8.17 3.45
C TYR A 401 -38.74 6.67 3.22
N ASN A 402 -39.51 6.24 2.20
CA ASN A 402 -39.55 4.83 1.76
C ASN A 402 -38.49 4.51 0.70
N ASN A 403 -37.83 5.53 0.13
CA ASN A 403 -36.75 5.36 -0.83
C ASN A 403 -35.39 5.46 -0.11
N PRO A 404 -34.44 4.51 -0.26
CA PRO A 404 -33.12 4.58 0.36
C PRO A 404 -32.34 5.86 0.02
N PHE A 405 -32.57 6.43 -1.18
CA PHE A 405 -31.92 7.66 -1.62
C PHE A 405 -32.26 8.89 -0.75
N CYS A 406 -33.33 8.83 0.06
CA CYS A 406 -33.63 9.88 1.03
C CYS A 406 -32.46 10.15 1.99
N THR A 407 -31.64 9.15 2.29
CA THR A 407 -30.45 9.29 3.15
C THR A 407 -29.36 10.15 2.53
N HIS A 408 -29.23 10.11 1.20
CA HIS A 408 -28.32 10.95 0.43
C HIS A 408 -28.84 12.39 0.36
N GLN A 409 -30.14 12.57 0.11
CA GLN A 409 -30.78 13.89 0.06
C GLN A 409 -30.76 14.61 1.42
N MET A 410 -30.85 13.84 2.52
CA MET A 410 -30.74 14.37 3.89
C MET A 410 -29.29 14.52 4.38
N ALA A 411 -28.30 14.02 3.64
CA ALA A 411 -26.88 14.09 4.01
C ALA A 411 -26.38 15.51 4.32
N PRO A 412 -26.67 16.56 3.52
CA PRO A 412 -26.29 17.94 3.87
C PRO A 412 -26.84 18.37 5.24
N THR A 413 -28.09 18.04 5.55
CA THR A 413 -28.70 18.35 6.85
C THR A 413 -28.02 17.59 7.99
N CYS A 414 -27.69 16.31 7.78
CA CYS A 414 -26.92 15.51 8.74
C CYS A 414 -25.53 16.12 9.02
N ILE A 415 -24.80 16.57 7.99
CA ILE A 415 -23.51 17.25 8.14
C ILE A 415 -23.67 18.50 9.01
N TRP A 416 -24.70 19.30 8.73
CA TRP A 416 -24.98 20.51 9.49
C TRP A 416 -25.20 20.22 10.99
N ILE A 417 -25.99 19.20 11.31
CA ILE A 417 -26.25 18.77 12.70
C ILE A 417 -24.94 18.35 13.40
N HIS A 418 -24.06 17.62 12.70
CA HIS A 418 -22.75 17.22 13.25
C HIS A 418 -21.85 18.42 13.54
N LEU A 419 -21.78 19.38 12.61
CA LEU A 419 -21.01 20.62 12.78
C LEU A 419 -21.54 21.44 13.96
N LEU A 420 -22.86 21.59 14.09
CA LEU A 420 -23.49 22.31 15.21
C LEU A 420 -23.16 21.64 16.55
N LYS A 421 -23.32 20.31 16.67
CA LYS A 421 -23.01 19.60 17.91
C LYS A 421 -21.53 19.72 18.28
N ARG A 422 -20.64 19.64 17.29
CA ARG A 422 -19.20 19.81 17.52
C ARG A 422 -18.86 21.25 17.94
N ALA A 423 -19.47 22.23 17.29
CA ALA A 423 -19.29 23.64 17.61
C ALA A 423 -19.70 23.96 19.05
N GLN A 424 -20.85 23.42 19.47
CA GLN A 424 -21.30 23.49 20.87
C GLN A 424 -20.29 22.86 21.83
N SER A 425 -19.74 21.69 21.49
CA SER A 425 -18.76 21.00 22.36
C SER A 425 -17.39 21.69 22.43
N GLU A 426 -16.98 22.42 21.39
CA GLU A 426 -15.71 23.19 21.37
C GLU A 426 -15.91 24.66 21.77
N HIS A 427 -17.12 25.07 22.17
CA HIS A 427 -17.51 26.47 22.40
C HIS A 427 -17.15 27.41 21.22
N TYR A 428 -17.24 26.88 20.00
CA TYR A 428 -16.98 27.63 18.77
C TYR A 428 -18.29 28.18 18.22
N ASN A 429 -18.36 29.48 17.96
CA ASN A 429 -19.54 30.10 17.36
C ASN A 429 -19.49 30.03 15.83
N ILE A 430 -20.35 29.20 15.24
CA ILE A 430 -20.62 29.24 13.81
C ILE A 430 -21.55 30.42 13.57
N ASN A 431 -21.01 31.54 13.07
CA ASN A 431 -21.77 32.77 12.78
C ASN A 431 -22.69 32.66 11.54
N ARG A 432 -23.11 31.44 11.15
CA ARG A 432 -23.90 31.16 9.96
C ARG A 432 -25.18 30.40 10.36
N PRO A 433 -26.38 30.89 10.00
CA PRO A 433 -27.63 30.16 10.22
C PRO A 433 -27.73 28.96 9.27
N ILE A 434 -28.65 28.03 9.57
CA ILE A 434 -28.93 26.90 8.68
C ILE A 434 -29.33 27.42 7.28
N PRO A 435 -28.77 26.86 6.18
CA PRO A 435 -29.18 27.22 4.83
C PRO A 435 -30.69 27.06 4.64
N THR A 436 -31.36 28.05 4.02
CA THR A 436 -32.82 28.05 3.84
C THR A 436 -33.31 26.80 3.10
N ALA A 437 -32.54 26.33 2.11
CA ALA A 437 -32.80 25.09 1.39
C ALA A 437 -32.99 23.86 2.31
N LEU A 438 -32.32 23.80 3.46
CA LEU A 438 -32.30 22.64 4.37
C LEU A 438 -33.25 22.78 5.55
N LYS A 439 -33.99 23.90 5.65
CA LYS A 439 -34.81 24.22 6.82
C LYS A 439 -35.86 23.15 7.11
N LEU A 440 -36.63 22.73 6.10
CA LEU A 440 -37.67 21.70 6.25
C LEU A 440 -37.09 20.33 6.63
N HIS A 441 -35.94 19.97 6.08
CA HIS A 441 -35.24 18.72 6.43
C HIS A 441 -34.83 18.71 7.90
N HIS A 442 -34.32 19.84 8.40
CA HIS A 442 -33.89 19.97 9.78
C HIS A 442 -35.07 19.92 10.75
N GLU A 443 -36.14 20.65 10.47
CA GLU A 443 -37.38 20.63 11.25
C GLU A 443 -37.95 19.21 11.32
N PHE A 444 -37.98 18.49 10.19
CA PHE A 444 -38.43 17.10 10.14
C PHE A 444 -37.60 16.17 11.05
N LEU A 445 -36.27 16.22 10.96
CA LEU A 445 -35.39 15.39 11.81
C LEU A 445 -35.51 15.74 13.30
N GLN A 446 -35.66 17.02 13.63
CA GLN A 446 -35.91 17.46 15.01
C GLN A 446 -37.24 16.90 15.52
N HIS A 447 -38.32 17.03 14.76
CA HIS A 447 -39.63 16.47 15.12
C HIS A 447 -39.62 14.94 15.31
N LEU A 448 -38.82 14.23 14.52
CA LEU A 448 -38.68 12.77 14.63
C LEU A 448 -37.92 12.32 15.89
N VAL A 449 -36.94 13.10 16.36
CA VAL A 449 -36.14 12.76 17.56
C VAL A 449 -36.89 13.00 18.87
N MET A 450 -37.82 13.96 18.92
CA MET A 450 -38.42 14.39 20.18
C MET A 450 -39.11 13.22 20.93
N PRO A 451 -38.85 13.07 22.24
CA PRO A 451 -39.38 11.96 23.04
C PRO A 451 -40.90 11.99 23.21
N ASN A 452 -41.54 13.15 23.06
CA ASN A 452 -43.00 13.30 23.18
C ASN A 452 -43.81 12.67 22.02
N ASN A 453 -43.15 12.26 20.93
CA ASN A 453 -43.78 11.45 19.90
C ASN A 453 -43.77 9.97 20.33
N ASN A 454 -44.89 9.53 20.92
CA ASN A 454 -45.19 8.18 21.43
C ASN A 454 -45.35 7.10 20.32
N ALA A 455 -44.90 7.35 19.09
CA ALA A 455 -44.77 6.26 18.14
C ALA A 455 -43.55 5.42 18.56
N THR A 456 -43.79 4.16 18.92
CA THR A 456 -42.73 3.17 19.06
C THR A 456 -41.90 3.22 17.77
N LEU A 457 -40.61 3.60 17.85
CA LEU A 457 -39.72 3.52 16.70
C LEU A 457 -39.47 2.03 16.44
N CYS A 458 -40.35 1.42 15.66
CA CYS A 458 -40.19 0.06 15.18
C CYS A 458 -39.60 0.10 13.76
N MET A 459 -38.81 -0.92 13.43
CA MET A 459 -38.37 -1.12 12.05
C MET A 459 -39.60 -1.41 11.18
N GLY A 460 -39.97 -0.43 10.36
CA GLY A 460 -40.93 -0.58 9.27
C GLY A 460 -40.25 -0.80 7.92
N SER A 461 -40.96 -0.58 6.82
CA SER A 461 -40.40 -0.54 5.46
C SER A 461 -39.68 0.77 5.13
N ASP A 462 -39.64 1.72 6.07
CA ASP A 462 -39.10 3.06 5.87
C ASP A 462 -37.68 3.25 6.47
N TYR A 463 -37.02 4.33 6.05
CA TYR A 463 -35.65 4.66 6.40
C TYR A 463 -35.54 5.70 7.53
N ARG A 464 -36.62 5.95 8.30
CA ARG A 464 -36.60 6.98 9.36
C ARG A 464 -35.56 6.69 10.44
N ILE A 465 -35.41 5.42 10.84
CA ILE A 465 -34.40 5.01 11.82
C ILE A 465 -32.99 5.24 11.28
N ALA A 466 -32.74 4.91 10.00
CA ALA A 466 -31.44 5.17 9.37
C ALA A 466 -31.12 6.67 9.33
N LEU A 467 -32.09 7.52 8.98
CA LEU A 467 -31.94 8.97 9.02
C LEU A 467 -31.58 9.50 10.42
N LEU A 468 -32.25 9.00 11.46
CA LEU A 468 -31.94 9.38 12.85
C LEU A 468 -30.55 8.93 13.29
N CYS A 469 -30.17 7.69 12.97
CA CYS A 469 -28.82 7.20 13.21
C CYS A 469 -27.78 8.09 12.51
N ASN A 470 -28.00 8.43 11.24
CA ASN A 470 -27.07 9.21 10.43
C ASN A 470 -26.95 10.66 10.88
N ALA A 471 -28.03 11.28 11.35
CA ALA A 471 -28.05 12.68 11.77
C ALA A 471 -27.47 12.87 13.18
N TYR A 472 -27.73 11.93 14.09
CA TYR A 472 -27.45 12.10 15.52
C TYR A 472 -26.39 11.12 16.06
N SER A 473 -25.63 10.42 15.21
CA SER A 473 -24.64 9.41 15.64
C SER A 473 -23.60 9.90 16.66
N THR A 474 -23.31 11.19 16.68
CA THR A 474 -22.35 11.83 17.58
C THR A 474 -23.00 12.48 18.82
N ASN A 475 -24.32 12.39 18.95
CA ASN A 475 -25.10 12.93 20.06
C ASN A 475 -25.74 11.80 20.87
N GLN A 476 -25.12 11.44 22.00
CA GLN A 476 -25.51 10.28 22.82
C GLN A 476 -26.98 10.33 23.29
N ASP A 477 -27.49 11.53 23.59
CA ASP A 477 -28.86 11.72 24.09
C ASP A 477 -29.93 11.28 23.08
N TYR A 478 -29.65 11.48 21.78
CA TYR A 478 -30.60 11.21 20.70
C TYR A 478 -30.26 9.94 19.91
N PHE A 479 -29.02 9.44 20.00
CA PHE A 479 -28.56 8.27 19.26
C PHE A 479 -28.97 6.92 19.87
N SER A 480 -29.10 6.87 21.20
CA SER A 480 -29.37 5.62 21.93
C SER A 480 -30.69 4.96 21.50
N ARG A 481 -31.76 5.75 21.36
CA ARG A 481 -33.11 5.29 20.96
C ARG A 481 -33.15 4.64 19.56
N PRO A 482 -32.72 5.30 18.46
CA PRO A 482 -32.74 4.69 17.13
C PRO A 482 -31.78 3.50 17.01
N MET A 483 -30.62 3.54 17.68
CA MET A 483 -29.69 2.41 17.70
C MET A 483 -30.28 1.20 18.43
N ALA A 484 -30.96 1.41 19.55
CA ALA A 484 -31.65 0.33 20.28
C ALA A 484 -32.72 -0.33 19.40
N ALA A 485 -33.50 0.44 18.64
CA ALA A 485 -34.51 -0.11 17.72
C ALA A 485 -33.90 -1.04 16.64
N LEU A 486 -32.74 -0.67 16.07
CA LEU A 486 -32.01 -1.53 15.13
C LEU A 486 -31.54 -2.84 15.80
N ILE A 487 -31.00 -2.74 17.01
CA ILE A 487 -30.46 -3.87 17.75
C ILE A 487 -31.58 -4.82 18.21
N GLU A 488 -32.70 -4.30 18.69
CA GLU A 488 -33.87 -5.10 19.10
C GLU A 488 -34.43 -5.92 17.94
N THR A 489 -34.36 -5.40 16.72
CA THR A 489 -34.82 -6.09 15.51
C THR A 489 -34.01 -7.36 15.22
N ILE A 490 -32.70 -7.35 15.50
CA ILE A 490 -31.81 -8.49 15.26
C ILE A 490 -31.61 -9.40 16.48
N LEU A 491 -31.86 -8.90 17.71
CA LEU A 491 -31.76 -9.68 18.95
C LEU A 491 -33.08 -10.35 19.36
N GLY A 492 -34.22 -9.73 19.03
CA GLY A 492 -35.53 -10.15 19.50
C GLY A 492 -35.89 -9.49 20.83
N ASN A 493 -37.18 -9.21 21.03
CA ASN A 493 -37.67 -8.46 22.19
C ASN A 493 -37.92 -9.41 23.38
N SER A 494 -37.16 -9.26 24.47
CA SER A 494 -37.26 -10.10 25.67
C SER A 494 -38.49 -9.82 26.55
N LYS A 495 -39.30 -8.80 26.21
CA LYS A 495 -40.44 -8.33 27.03
C LYS A 495 -41.76 -9.08 26.82
N ASN A 496 -41.93 -9.89 25.77
CA ASN A 496 -43.14 -10.72 25.57
C ASN A 496 -43.00 -12.11 26.22
N GLN A 497 -42.78 -12.13 27.53
CA GLN A 497 -42.62 -13.35 28.35
C GLN A 497 -43.95 -13.95 28.86
N SER A 498 -45.11 -13.45 28.43
CA SER A 498 -46.41 -13.92 28.91
C SER A 498 -47.17 -14.69 27.82
N GLY A 499 -46.84 -15.98 27.68
CA GLY A 499 -47.59 -16.90 26.83
C GLY A 499 -47.00 -18.32 26.86
N ALA A 500 -47.77 -19.26 27.40
CA ALA A 500 -47.41 -20.65 27.67
C ALA A 500 -46.70 -21.41 26.52
N GLY A 501 -45.64 -22.15 26.87
CA GLY A 501 -45.30 -23.45 26.24
C GLY A 501 -44.69 -23.48 24.84
N GLY A 502 -44.44 -22.35 24.19
CA GLY A 502 -43.76 -22.31 22.88
C GLY A 502 -42.28 -21.98 22.99
N SER A 503 -41.41 -22.75 22.32
CA SER A 503 -40.01 -22.37 22.10
C SER A 503 -39.94 -20.95 21.49
N GLN A 504 -39.13 -20.06 22.08
CA GLN A 504 -38.93 -18.70 21.55
C GLN A 504 -38.49 -18.77 20.08
N GLN A 505 -39.24 -18.15 19.17
CA GLN A 505 -38.77 -17.94 17.80
C GLN A 505 -37.73 -16.82 17.82
N LEU A 506 -36.45 -17.19 17.73
CA LEU A 506 -35.34 -16.27 17.50
C LEU A 506 -35.57 -15.52 16.16
N PRO A 507 -35.24 -14.22 16.07
CA PRO A 507 -35.41 -13.48 14.82
C PRO A 507 -34.51 -14.06 13.72
N THR A 508 -35.12 -14.32 12.56
CA THR A 508 -34.47 -14.95 11.40
C THR A 508 -34.19 -13.97 10.26
N VAL A 509 -34.82 -12.78 10.27
CA VAL A 509 -34.68 -11.78 9.20
C VAL A 509 -33.55 -10.80 9.57
N PRO A 510 -32.41 -10.82 8.87
CA PRO A 510 -31.31 -9.87 9.08
C PRO A 510 -31.64 -8.48 8.53
N LEU A 511 -30.87 -7.46 8.92
CA LEU A 511 -30.92 -6.16 8.27
C LEU A 511 -30.50 -6.28 6.80
N SER A 512 -31.31 -5.74 5.89
CA SER A 512 -31.02 -5.79 4.45
C SER A 512 -29.77 -4.97 4.10
N MET A 513 -29.08 -5.33 3.01
CA MET A 513 -27.93 -4.56 2.51
C MET A 513 -28.33 -3.11 2.23
N CYS A 514 -29.52 -2.85 1.66
CA CYS A 514 -30.00 -1.49 1.41
C CYS A 514 -30.11 -0.65 2.70
N VAL A 515 -30.56 -1.24 3.82
CA VAL A 515 -30.60 -0.54 5.12
C VAL A 515 -29.18 -0.28 5.63
N LEU A 516 -28.30 -1.28 5.54
CA LEU A 516 -26.90 -1.12 5.97
C LEU A 516 -26.16 -0.07 5.12
N ASP A 517 -26.33 -0.07 3.80
CA ASP A 517 -25.74 0.91 2.89
C ASP A 517 -26.26 2.32 3.14
N SER A 518 -27.51 2.43 3.60
CA SER A 518 -28.14 3.69 4.02
C SER A 518 -27.66 4.19 5.40
N LEU A 519 -26.79 3.45 6.11
CA LEU A 519 -26.18 3.90 7.36
C LEU A 519 -24.80 4.50 7.14
N THR A 520 -24.50 5.57 7.88
CA THR A 520 -23.15 6.13 7.93
C THR A 520 -22.16 5.16 8.56
N ILE A 521 -20.87 5.29 8.22
CA ILE A 521 -19.79 4.50 8.83
C ILE A 521 -19.85 4.57 10.35
N HIS A 522 -20.08 5.74 10.95
CA HIS A 522 -20.16 5.86 12.40
C HIS A 522 -21.32 5.05 13.00
N SER A 523 -22.48 5.07 12.34
CA SER A 523 -23.64 4.25 12.74
C SER A 523 -23.33 2.76 12.61
N LYS A 524 -22.69 2.32 11.52
CA LYS A 524 -22.22 0.93 11.32
C LYS A 524 -21.20 0.51 12.38
N MET A 525 -20.20 1.35 12.67
CA MET A 525 -19.20 1.10 13.73
C MET A 525 -19.86 0.89 15.10
N SER A 526 -20.86 1.72 15.41
CA SER A 526 -21.62 1.63 16.67
C SER A 526 -22.49 0.37 16.73
N LEU A 527 -23.09 -0.03 15.60
CA LEU A 527 -23.85 -1.26 15.48
C LEU A 527 -22.95 -2.50 15.66
N ILE A 528 -21.78 -2.54 15.00
CA ILE A 528 -20.76 -3.58 15.18
C ILE A 528 -20.35 -3.67 16.65
N HIS A 529 -19.99 -2.55 17.26
CA HIS A 529 -19.57 -2.52 18.66
C HIS A 529 -20.66 -3.07 19.60
N SER A 530 -21.92 -2.71 19.36
CA SER A 530 -23.05 -3.17 20.15
C SER A 530 -23.30 -4.68 19.99
N ILE A 531 -23.23 -5.19 18.76
CA ILE A 531 -23.32 -6.62 18.46
C ILE A 531 -22.20 -7.39 19.17
N VAL A 532 -20.94 -6.98 18.97
CA VAL A 532 -19.76 -7.62 19.57
C VAL A 532 -19.84 -7.61 21.09
N THR A 533 -20.25 -6.48 21.69
CA THR A 533 -20.43 -6.36 23.15
C THR A 533 -21.50 -7.32 23.65
N HIS A 534 -22.62 -7.46 22.93
CA HIS A 534 -23.67 -8.41 23.28
C HIS A 534 -23.17 -9.86 23.21
N MET A 535 -22.47 -10.22 22.14
CA MET A 535 -21.90 -11.56 21.94
C MET A 535 -20.91 -11.94 23.05
N ILE A 536 -20.02 -11.01 23.44
CA ILE A 536 -19.06 -11.24 24.53
C ILE A 536 -19.80 -11.42 25.87
N LYS A 537 -20.80 -10.59 26.16
CA LYS A 537 -21.62 -10.72 27.37
C LYS A 537 -22.35 -12.07 27.41
N GLN A 538 -22.91 -12.50 26.28
CA GLN A 538 -23.58 -13.80 26.18
C GLN A 538 -22.59 -14.96 26.37
N ALA A 539 -21.37 -14.84 25.84
CA ALA A 539 -20.32 -15.84 26.01
C ALA A 539 -19.84 -15.97 27.47
N GLN A 540 -19.81 -14.85 28.22
CA GLN A 540 -19.45 -14.83 29.64
C GLN A 540 -20.58 -15.38 30.54
N ASN A 541 -21.84 -15.23 30.13
CA ASN A 541 -22.99 -15.73 30.87
C ASN A 541 -23.13 -17.26 30.66
N LYS A 542 -22.58 -18.04 31.60
CA LYS A 542 -22.69 -19.51 31.60
C LYS A 542 -24.13 -19.97 31.92
N SER A 543 -25.03 -19.90 30.95
CA SER A 543 -26.37 -20.52 31.07
C SER A 543 -26.27 -22.04 30.95
N THR A 544 -26.91 -22.76 31.88
CA THR A 544 -26.95 -24.23 31.98
C THR A 544 -28.02 -24.87 31.08
N ILE A 545 -28.81 -24.08 30.35
CA ILE A 545 -29.89 -24.59 29.47
C ILE A 545 -29.30 -24.92 28.08
N PRO A 546 -29.42 -26.16 27.59
CA PRO A 546 -29.07 -26.52 26.21
C PRO A 546 -29.89 -25.66 25.22
N ASN A 547 -29.24 -25.09 24.20
CA ASN A 547 -29.83 -24.20 23.19
C ASN A 547 -30.27 -22.79 23.63
N ALA A 548 -30.18 -22.43 24.91
CA ALA A 548 -30.47 -21.04 25.35
C ALA A 548 -29.37 -20.03 25.01
N ASN A 549 -28.18 -20.51 24.66
CA ASN A 549 -27.03 -19.69 24.27
C ASN A 549 -26.87 -19.54 22.75
N ASN A 550 -27.82 -20.05 21.95
CA ASN A 550 -27.74 -19.91 20.49
C ASN A 550 -28.01 -18.46 20.10
N MET A 551 -27.13 -17.90 19.29
CA MET A 551 -27.29 -16.56 18.77
C MET A 551 -28.46 -16.52 17.78
N ALA A 552 -29.18 -15.41 17.75
CA ALA A 552 -30.20 -15.19 16.75
C ALA A 552 -29.61 -15.24 15.32
N PRO A 553 -30.20 -16.00 14.38
CA PRO A 553 -29.71 -16.07 13.00
C PRO A 553 -29.63 -14.70 12.33
N ALA A 554 -30.60 -13.82 12.58
CA ALA A 554 -30.59 -12.44 12.07
C ALA A 554 -29.37 -11.65 12.54
N LEU A 555 -28.89 -11.85 13.78
CA LEU A 555 -27.72 -11.16 14.31
C LEU A 555 -26.44 -11.63 13.63
N VAL A 556 -26.24 -12.95 13.49
CA VAL A 556 -25.03 -13.51 12.84
C VAL A 556 -24.94 -13.06 11.39
N GLU A 557 -26.05 -13.13 10.66
CA GLU A 557 -26.13 -12.74 9.26
C GLU A 557 -26.02 -11.22 9.07
N THR A 558 -26.54 -10.41 9.99
CA THR A 558 -26.31 -8.94 9.96
C THR A 558 -24.85 -8.61 10.26
N TYR A 559 -24.22 -9.31 11.22
CA TYR A 559 -22.82 -9.12 11.55
C TYR A 559 -21.90 -9.50 10.38
N SER A 560 -22.15 -10.63 9.71
CA SER A 560 -21.37 -11.04 8.53
C SER A 560 -21.42 -10.00 7.41
N ARG A 561 -22.60 -9.42 7.13
CA ARG A 561 -22.77 -8.32 6.16
C ARG A 561 -21.97 -7.08 6.57
N LEU A 562 -21.97 -6.73 7.85
CA LEU A 562 -21.20 -5.60 8.38
C LEU A 562 -19.67 -5.81 8.25
N LEU A 563 -19.20 -7.06 8.28
CA LEU A 563 -17.78 -7.38 8.12
C LEU A 563 -17.29 -7.25 6.67
N VAL A 564 -18.18 -7.11 5.68
CA VAL A 564 -17.82 -6.90 4.25
C VAL A 564 -17.29 -5.49 4.01
N TYR A 565 -17.71 -4.50 4.82
CA TYR A 565 -17.29 -3.10 4.66
C TYR A 565 -15.82 -2.90 5.04
N THR A 566 -14.95 -2.84 4.03
CA THR A 566 -13.50 -2.71 4.20
C THR A 566 -13.08 -1.38 4.84
N GLU A 567 -13.90 -0.33 4.79
CA GLU A 567 -13.67 0.92 5.53
C GLU A 567 -13.74 0.75 7.06
N ILE A 568 -14.37 -0.32 7.57
CA ILE A 568 -14.53 -0.61 9.01
C ILE A 568 -13.58 -1.75 9.44
N GLU A 569 -12.56 -2.07 8.64
CA GLU A 569 -11.62 -3.19 8.86
C GLU A 569 -11.11 -3.31 10.31
N SER A 570 -10.80 -2.18 10.97
CA SER A 570 -10.26 -2.16 12.34
C SER A 570 -11.22 -2.68 13.41
N LEU A 571 -12.52 -2.36 13.33
CA LEU A 571 -13.54 -2.83 14.27
C LEU A 571 -14.27 -4.08 13.75
N GLY A 572 -14.23 -4.29 12.43
CA GLY A 572 -14.77 -5.47 11.75
C GLY A 572 -13.80 -6.66 11.82
N ILE A 573 -13.22 -7.07 10.69
CA ILE A 573 -12.44 -8.32 10.57
C ILE A 573 -11.27 -8.38 11.55
N LYS A 574 -10.53 -7.27 11.74
CA LYS A 574 -9.42 -7.24 12.70
C LYS A 574 -9.89 -7.44 14.14
N GLY A 575 -10.99 -6.76 14.52
CA GLY A 575 -11.64 -6.91 15.82
C GLY A 575 -12.20 -8.31 16.04
N PHE A 576 -12.80 -8.90 15.00
CA PHE A 576 -13.28 -10.28 15.00
C PHE A 576 -12.17 -11.27 15.37
N LEU A 577 -11.02 -11.20 14.67
CA LEU A 577 -9.91 -12.13 14.88
C LEU A 577 -9.12 -11.87 16.16
N SER A 578 -8.90 -10.60 16.52
CA SER A 578 -7.98 -10.23 17.59
C SER A 578 -8.67 -10.03 18.95
N GLN A 579 -9.99 -9.81 18.98
CA GLN A 579 -10.75 -9.51 20.20
C GLN A 579 -11.89 -10.51 20.43
N LEU A 580 -12.83 -10.62 19.49
CA LEU A 580 -14.04 -11.43 19.69
C LEU A 580 -13.71 -12.92 19.79
N LEU A 581 -13.04 -13.49 18.78
CA LEU A 581 -12.73 -14.92 18.73
C LEU A 581 -11.91 -15.39 19.95
N PRO A 582 -10.81 -14.69 20.35
CA PRO A 582 -10.05 -15.10 21.54
C PRO A 582 -10.82 -14.96 22.85
N GLN A 583 -11.72 -13.96 22.98
CA GLN A 583 -12.53 -13.80 24.19
C GLN A 583 -13.60 -14.88 24.32
N VAL A 584 -14.30 -15.21 23.23
CA VAL A 584 -15.27 -16.32 23.18
C VAL A 584 -14.57 -17.63 23.53
N PHE A 585 -13.38 -17.87 22.98
CA PHE A 585 -12.58 -19.04 23.30
C PHE A 585 -12.20 -19.10 24.80
N LYS A 586 -11.67 -18.01 25.36
CA LYS A 586 -11.33 -17.93 26.80
C LYS A 586 -12.53 -18.14 27.73
N SER A 587 -13.74 -17.79 27.29
CA SER A 587 -14.97 -18.03 28.05
C SER A 587 -15.52 -19.46 27.94
N HIS A 588 -14.90 -20.32 27.12
CA HIS A 588 -15.38 -21.68 26.82
C HIS A 588 -16.81 -21.73 26.24
N ALA A 589 -17.20 -20.70 25.48
CA ALA A 589 -18.51 -20.62 24.84
C ALA A 589 -18.49 -21.35 23.48
N TRP A 590 -18.44 -22.69 23.50
CA TRP A 590 -18.24 -23.53 22.33
C TRP A 590 -19.32 -23.37 21.23
N GLY A 591 -20.59 -23.20 21.62
CA GLY A 591 -21.68 -22.98 20.64
C GLY A 591 -21.53 -21.66 19.87
N ILE A 592 -21.16 -20.58 20.56
CA ILE A 592 -20.89 -19.28 19.93
C ILE A 592 -19.65 -19.40 19.03
N LEU A 593 -18.60 -20.08 19.50
CA LEU A 593 -17.40 -20.32 18.70
C LEU A 593 -17.73 -21.06 17.39
N TYR A 594 -18.53 -22.12 17.47
CA TYR A 594 -18.99 -22.88 16.30
C TYR A 594 -19.71 -21.97 15.29
N THR A 595 -20.68 -21.17 15.75
CA THR A 595 -21.41 -20.22 14.89
C THR A 595 -20.48 -19.19 14.24
N LEU A 596 -19.47 -18.71 14.96
CA LEU A 596 -18.51 -17.74 14.41
C LEU A 596 -17.61 -18.34 13.33
N LEU A 597 -17.16 -19.58 13.49
CA LEU A 597 -16.36 -20.30 12.50
C LEU A 597 -17.18 -20.66 11.26
N GLU A 598 -18.44 -21.08 11.47
CA GLU A 598 -19.39 -21.33 10.39
C GLU A 598 -19.69 -20.04 9.60
N MET A 599 -19.98 -18.95 10.30
CA MET A 599 -20.17 -17.63 9.68
C MET A 599 -18.97 -17.25 8.82
N PHE A 600 -17.74 -17.44 9.33
CA PHE A 600 -16.53 -17.16 8.57
C PHE A 600 -16.42 -18.03 7.31
N SER A 601 -16.71 -19.32 7.42
CA SER A 601 -16.59 -20.29 6.33
C SER A 601 -17.60 -20.10 5.19
N TYR A 602 -18.80 -19.62 5.50
CA TYR A 602 -19.93 -19.61 4.55
C TYR A 602 -20.47 -18.22 4.20
N ARG A 603 -20.05 -17.15 4.87
CA ARG A 603 -20.53 -15.79 4.62
C ARG A 603 -19.44 -14.79 4.26
N MET A 604 -18.18 -15.08 4.59
CA MET A 604 -17.09 -14.18 4.27
C MET A 604 -16.51 -14.47 2.88
N HIS A 605 -16.37 -13.43 2.06
CA HIS A 605 -15.93 -13.55 0.66
C HIS A 605 -14.52 -12.96 0.49
N HIS A 606 -14.42 -11.63 0.66
CA HIS A 606 -13.16 -10.90 0.49
C HIS A 606 -12.49 -10.65 1.84
N ILE A 607 -11.47 -11.45 2.16
CA ILE A 607 -10.65 -11.30 3.36
C ILE A 607 -9.19 -11.27 2.94
N GLN A 608 -8.45 -10.28 3.42
CA GLN A 608 -7.03 -10.17 3.12
C GLN A 608 -6.25 -11.41 3.59
N PRO A 609 -5.22 -11.85 2.85
CA PRO A 609 -4.56 -13.14 3.10
C PRO A 609 -3.94 -13.26 4.50
N HIS A 610 -3.40 -12.17 5.05
CA HIS A 610 -2.81 -12.19 6.38
C HIS A 610 -3.84 -12.48 7.48
N TYR A 611 -5.09 -12.03 7.35
CA TYR A 611 -6.17 -12.35 8.28
C TYR A 611 -6.60 -13.81 8.17
N ARG A 612 -6.58 -14.39 6.95
CA ARG A 612 -6.84 -15.83 6.74
C ARG A 612 -5.77 -16.68 7.43
N VAL A 613 -4.49 -16.33 7.27
CA VAL A 613 -3.38 -17.03 7.91
C VAL A 613 -3.39 -16.84 9.43
N GLN A 614 -3.76 -15.65 9.93
CA GLN A 614 -3.96 -15.43 11.36
C GLN A 614 -5.07 -16.34 11.93
N LEU A 615 -6.22 -16.45 11.25
CA LEU A 615 -7.28 -17.36 11.68
C LEU A 615 -6.83 -18.81 11.62
N LEU A 616 -6.12 -19.23 10.57
CA LEU A 616 -5.59 -20.58 10.44
C LEU A 616 -4.70 -20.94 11.63
N SER A 617 -3.85 -20.01 12.05
CA SER A 617 -3.01 -20.20 13.24
C SER A 617 -3.81 -20.34 14.53
N HIS A 618 -4.87 -19.53 14.70
CA HIS A 618 -5.80 -19.71 15.81
C HIS A 618 -6.47 -21.10 15.76
N LEU A 619 -6.91 -21.57 14.60
CA LEU A 619 -7.57 -22.88 14.46
C LEU A 619 -6.66 -24.04 14.86
N HIS A 620 -5.38 -24.02 14.46
CA HIS A 620 -4.42 -25.04 14.89
C HIS A 620 -4.16 -25.01 16.39
N SER A 621 -4.12 -23.82 17.00
CA SER A 621 -4.07 -23.66 18.45
C SER A 621 -5.35 -24.13 19.16
N LEU A 622 -6.51 -24.04 18.51
CA LEU A 622 -7.79 -24.46 19.06
C LEU A 622 -7.93 -25.98 19.03
N ALA A 623 -7.49 -26.61 17.94
CA ALA A 623 -7.58 -28.06 17.75
C ALA A 623 -6.76 -28.86 18.78
N SER A 624 -5.64 -28.30 19.28
CA SER A 624 -4.77 -28.99 20.25
C SER A 624 -5.32 -29.04 21.69
N VAL A 625 -6.50 -28.46 21.96
CA VAL A 625 -7.07 -28.40 23.31
C VAL A 625 -8.01 -29.60 23.57
N PRO A 626 -7.78 -30.44 24.60
CA PRO A 626 -8.58 -31.65 24.83
C PRO A 626 -10.08 -31.42 25.05
N HIS A 627 -10.47 -30.23 25.51
CA HIS A 627 -11.87 -29.88 25.78
C HIS A 627 -12.68 -29.47 24.52
N THR A 628 -12.04 -29.32 23.36
CA THR A 628 -12.74 -29.11 22.07
C THR A 628 -13.15 -30.41 21.39
N ASN A 629 -12.98 -31.56 22.05
CA ASN A 629 -13.24 -32.91 21.52
C ASN A 629 -14.74 -33.25 21.37
N GLN A 630 -15.60 -32.23 21.24
CA GLN A 630 -16.95 -32.40 20.74
C GLN A 630 -16.85 -32.61 19.22
N MET A 631 -17.31 -33.76 18.72
CA MET A 631 -17.22 -34.16 17.31
C MET A 631 -17.61 -33.02 16.34
N GLN A 632 -18.68 -32.29 16.66
CA GLN A 632 -19.18 -31.19 15.84
C GLN A 632 -18.23 -29.98 15.79
N LEU A 633 -17.59 -29.63 16.92
CA LEU A 633 -16.64 -28.51 16.98
C LEU A 633 -15.33 -28.87 16.29
N HIS A 634 -14.80 -30.08 16.53
CA HIS A 634 -13.60 -30.58 15.87
C HIS A 634 -13.76 -30.56 14.34
N SER A 635 -14.87 -31.12 13.84
CA SER A 635 -15.18 -31.11 12.40
C SER A 635 -15.31 -29.68 11.83
N CYS A 636 -15.89 -28.75 12.59
CA CYS A 636 -15.99 -27.35 12.19
C CYS A 636 -14.61 -26.67 12.08
N VAL A 637 -13.74 -26.87 13.06
CA VAL A 637 -12.38 -26.31 13.09
C VAL A 637 -11.58 -26.83 11.89
N GLU A 638 -11.60 -28.15 11.67
CA GLU A 638 -10.89 -28.78 10.56
C GLU A 638 -11.45 -28.37 9.19
N SER A 639 -12.78 -28.34 9.02
CA SER A 639 -13.42 -27.89 7.77
C SER A 639 -13.12 -26.42 7.47
N THR A 640 -13.11 -25.56 8.49
CA THR A 640 -12.76 -24.14 8.34
C THR A 640 -11.29 -23.99 7.95
N ALA A 641 -10.38 -24.72 8.59
CA ALA A 641 -8.96 -24.71 8.26
C ALA A 641 -8.70 -25.19 6.83
N LEU A 642 -9.39 -26.25 6.39
CA LEU A 642 -9.29 -26.77 5.02
C LEU A 642 -9.73 -25.72 3.98
N ARG A 643 -10.85 -25.02 4.23
CA ARG A 643 -11.33 -23.93 3.37
C ARG A 643 -10.34 -22.77 3.31
N LEU A 644 -9.72 -22.41 4.44
CA LEU A 644 -8.70 -21.37 4.48
C LEU A 644 -7.48 -21.75 3.65
N ILE A 645 -6.95 -22.95 3.85
CA ILE A 645 -5.76 -23.45 3.14
C ILE A 645 -6.03 -23.49 1.63
N THR A 646 -7.11 -24.15 1.22
CA THR A 646 -7.47 -24.31 -0.20
C THR A 646 -7.85 -22.99 -0.87
N GLY A 647 -8.40 -22.04 -0.10
CA GLY A 647 -8.78 -20.70 -0.54
C GLY A 647 -7.64 -19.69 -0.67
N LEU A 648 -6.40 -20.03 -0.28
CA LEU A 648 -5.25 -19.14 -0.49
C LEU A 648 -4.93 -18.97 -1.99
N GLY A 649 -4.79 -17.72 -2.44
CA GLY A 649 -4.43 -17.40 -3.81
C GLY A 649 -2.99 -17.80 -4.12
N SER A 650 -2.71 -18.21 -5.35
CA SER A 650 -1.38 -18.73 -5.74
C SER A 650 -0.25 -17.76 -5.45
N VAL A 651 -0.47 -16.46 -5.68
CA VAL A 651 0.55 -15.43 -5.49
C VAL A 651 0.69 -15.06 -3.99
N GLU A 652 -0.37 -15.24 -3.21
CA GLU A 652 -0.43 -14.88 -1.79
C GLU A 652 0.38 -15.83 -0.90
N VAL A 653 0.39 -17.12 -1.25
CA VAL A 653 0.98 -18.22 -0.47
C VAL A 653 2.43 -17.91 -0.09
N GLN A 654 3.28 -17.57 -1.07
CA GLN A 654 4.70 -17.29 -0.78
C GLN A 654 4.86 -16.04 0.08
N ALA A 655 4.17 -14.95 -0.24
CA ALA A 655 4.30 -13.68 0.47
C ALA A 655 3.85 -13.75 1.93
N GLN A 656 2.82 -14.55 2.24
CA GLN A 656 2.32 -14.69 3.61
C GLN A 656 3.10 -15.73 4.40
N LEU A 657 3.33 -16.92 3.86
CA LEU A 657 3.97 -18.00 4.59
C LEU A 657 5.45 -17.71 4.89
N SER A 658 6.17 -17.04 3.98
CA SER A 658 7.57 -16.65 4.22
C SER A 658 7.73 -15.70 5.42
N ARG A 659 6.75 -14.85 5.72
CA ARG A 659 6.79 -13.99 6.92
C ARG A 659 6.79 -14.81 8.20
N TYR A 660 5.98 -15.86 8.26
CA TYR A 660 5.87 -16.72 9.44
C TYR A 660 7.06 -17.67 9.61
N VAL A 661 7.75 -18.01 8.52
CA VAL A 661 8.98 -18.83 8.58
C VAL A 661 10.18 -17.98 9.01
N ASN A 662 10.27 -16.74 8.54
CA ASN A 662 11.46 -15.90 8.75
C ASN A 662 11.39 -14.98 9.99
N GLU A 663 10.20 -14.72 10.55
CA GLU A 663 10.08 -13.84 11.72
C GLU A 663 10.37 -14.58 13.04
N PRO A 664 11.28 -14.07 13.90
CA PRO A 664 11.70 -14.73 15.15
C PRO A 664 10.60 -14.78 16.24
N LYS A 665 9.47 -14.11 16.02
CA LYS A 665 8.25 -14.18 16.84
C LYS A 665 7.03 -14.35 15.92
N ALA A 666 6.97 -15.48 15.22
CA ALA A 666 5.80 -15.81 14.42
C ALA A 666 4.53 -15.72 15.30
N PRO A 667 3.43 -15.10 14.83
CA PRO A 667 2.22 -14.89 15.62
C PRO A 667 1.42 -16.18 15.91
N GLY A 668 1.98 -17.35 15.55
CA GLY A 668 1.53 -18.69 15.89
C GLY A 668 1.95 -19.71 14.83
N ASN A 669 1.63 -20.99 15.05
CA ASN A 669 1.95 -22.07 14.12
C ASN A 669 0.92 -22.14 12.98
N ILE A 670 1.40 -22.28 11.74
CA ILE A 670 0.57 -22.53 10.55
C ILE A 670 0.48 -24.03 10.22
N VAL A 671 1.34 -24.83 10.84
CA VAL A 671 1.38 -26.28 10.67
C VAL A 671 0.49 -26.92 11.71
N SER A 672 -0.34 -27.86 11.28
CA SER A 672 -1.14 -28.71 12.16
C SER A 672 -0.23 -29.68 12.91
N ALA A 673 -0.46 -29.87 14.20
CA ALA A 673 0.31 -30.82 15.01
C ALA A 673 -0.12 -32.28 14.78
N GLU A 674 -1.41 -32.51 14.54
CA GLU A 674 -2.00 -33.87 14.52
C GLU A 674 -2.67 -34.22 13.19
N SER A 675 -3.42 -33.30 12.57
CA SER A 675 -4.13 -33.57 11.29
C SER A 675 -3.17 -33.63 10.10
N GLU A 676 -2.96 -34.84 9.57
CA GLU A 676 -2.17 -35.10 8.35
C GLU A 676 -2.85 -34.46 7.13
N GLU A 677 -4.17 -34.54 7.03
CA GLU A 677 -4.96 -34.08 5.90
C GLU A 677 -4.81 -32.57 5.66
N LEU A 678 -4.85 -31.77 6.73
CA LEU A 678 -4.65 -30.32 6.63
C LEU A 678 -3.22 -29.99 6.15
N ASN A 679 -2.21 -30.68 6.68
CA ASN A 679 -0.83 -30.50 6.26
C ASN A 679 -0.60 -30.94 4.81
N ARG A 680 -1.26 -32.01 4.36
CA ARG A 680 -1.25 -32.46 2.96
C ARG A 680 -1.93 -31.44 2.04
N ALA A 681 -3.08 -30.89 2.44
CA ALA A 681 -3.77 -29.85 1.69
C ALA A 681 -2.90 -28.58 1.56
N LEU A 682 -2.14 -28.24 2.61
CA LEU A 682 -1.18 -27.15 2.59
C LEU A 682 -0.06 -27.41 1.56
N ILE A 683 0.49 -28.62 1.52
CA ILE A 683 1.49 -29.03 0.51
C ILE A 683 0.92 -28.95 -0.91
N LEU A 684 -0.31 -29.41 -1.15
CA LEU A 684 -0.95 -29.30 -2.47
C LEU A 684 -1.15 -27.84 -2.88
N THR A 685 -1.48 -26.97 -1.92
CA THR A 685 -1.63 -25.53 -2.15
C THR A 685 -0.28 -24.88 -2.47
N LEU A 686 0.79 -25.27 -1.76
CA LEU A 686 2.17 -24.87 -2.07
C LEU A 686 2.58 -25.30 -3.49
N ALA A 687 2.32 -26.55 -3.86
CA ALA A 687 2.64 -27.09 -5.18
C ALA A 687 1.94 -26.31 -6.30
N ARG A 688 0.62 -26.06 -6.17
CA ARG A 688 -0.15 -25.25 -7.12
C ARG A 688 0.38 -23.81 -7.20
N SER A 689 0.68 -23.20 -6.05
CA SER A 689 1.21 -21.84 -5.97
C SER A 689 2.54 -21.73 -6.73
N MET A 690 3.51 -22.58 -6.40
CA MET A 690 4.85 -22.61 -7.01
C MET A 690 4.82 -22.90 -8.51
N GLN A 691 3.87 -23.73 -8.96
CA GLN A 691 3.67 -24.00 -10.38
C GLN A 691 3.16 -22.77 -11.14
N ILE A 692 2.18 -22.06 -10.57
CA ILE A 692 1.54 -20.89 -11.22
C ILE A 692 2.47 -19.67 -11.19
N THR A 693 3.21 -19.45 -10.10
CA THR A 693 4.14 -18.31 -9.99
C THR A 693 5.49 -18.59 -10.63
N GLY A 694 5.78 -19.84 -11.01
CA GLY A 694 7.05 -20.25 -11.61
C GLY A 694 8.21 -20.35 -10.61
N THR A 695 7.98 -20.20 -9.30
CA THR A 695 9.04 -20.24 -8.29
C THR A 695 9.52 -21.65 -7.95
N GLY A 696 8.80 -22.68 -8.39
CA GLY A 696 9.17 -24.08 -8.16
C GLY A 696 10.23 -24.65 -9.10
N ASN A 697 10.64 -23.89 -10.13
CA ASN A 697 11.68 -24.30 -11.08
C ASN A 697 13.08 -23.85 -10.67
N ASP A 698 13.21 -22.98 -9.66
CA ASP A 698 14.50 -22.53 -9.16
C ASP A 698 15.01 -23.48 -8.06
N PRO A 699 16.05 -24.29 -8.33
CA PRO A 699 16.60 -25.21 -7.34
C PRO A 699 17.25 -24.50 -6.14
N GLN A 700 17.49 -23.18 -6.21
CA GLN A 700 17.99 -22.38 -5.09
C GLN A 700 16.88 -21.83 -4.18
N SER A 701 15.61 -22.01 -4.52
CA SER A 701 14.48 -21.54 -3.72
C SER A 701 14.34 -22.36 -2.42
N THR A 702 14.84 -21.83 -1.29
CA THR A 702 14.85 -22.49 0.02
C THR A 702 13.72 -22.09 0.97
N TRP A 703 12.89 -21.12 0.60
CA TRP A 703 11.95 -20.49 1.54
C TRP A 703 10.93 -21.47 2.17
N CYS A 704 10.62 -22.59 1.50
CA CYS A 704 9.66 -23.58 1.98
C CYS A 704 10.30 -24.77 2.70
N LYS A 705 11.64 -24.89 2.75
CA LYS A 705 12.31 -26.07 3.33
C LYS A 705 12.01 -26.24 4.82
N ASP A 706 12.09 -25.15 5.59
CA ASP A 706 11.81 -25.17 7.03
C ASP A 706 10.35 -25.52 7.32
N LEU A 707 9.43 -24.97 6.51
CA LEU A 707 8.00 -25.28 6.60
C LEU A 707 7.72 -26.77 6.32
N LEU A 708 8.28 -27.31 5.24
CA LEU A 708 8.11 -28.73 4.88
C LEU A 708 8.75 -29.65 5.92
N THR A 709 9.91 -29.28 6.46
CA THR A 709 10.57 -30.04 7.52
C THR A 709 9.73 -30.05 8.80
N SER A 710 9.14 -28.91 9.17
CA SER A 710 8.20 -28.82 10.29
C SER A 710 6.96 -29.69 10.07
N ILE A 711 6.38 -29.70 8.86
CA ILE A 711 5.26 -30.59 8.50
C ILE A 711 5.65 -32.05 8.66
N MET A 712 6.81 -32.46 8.14
CA MET A 712 7.27 -33.85 8.23
C MET A 712 7.61 -34.28 9.66
N THR A 713 7.98 -33.33 10.53
CA THR A 713 8.24 -33.59 11.95
C THR A 713 6.94 -33.86 12.71
N ASN A 714 5.87 -33.12 12.41
CA ASN A 714 4.58 -33.27 13.09
C ASN A 714 3.74 -34.42 12.53
N THR A 715 3.58 -34.47 11.20
CA THR A 715 2.75 -35.46 10.50
C THR A 715 3.54 -36.11 9.37
N PRO A 716 4.39 -37.11 9.68
CA PRO A 716 5.21 -37.78 8.67
C PRO A 716 4.33 -38.56 7.69
N HIS A 717 4.39 -38.21 6.39
CA HIS A 717 3.58 -38.87 5.35
C HIS A 717 4.30 -39.04 4.01
N THR A 718 3.74 -39.87 3.13
CA THR A 718 4.25 -40.08 1.76
C THR A 718 3.21 -39.74 0.70
N TRP A 719 3.69 -39.42 -0.51
CA TRP A 719 2.86 -39.13 -1.67
C TRP A 719 2.93 -40.26 -2.70
N SER A 720 1.82 -40.45 -3.43
CA SER A 720 1.78 -41.39 -4.55
C SER A 720 2.65 -40.90 -5.70
N GLN A 721 3.18 -41.83 -6.50
CA GLN A 721 4.05 -41.47 -7.64
C GLN A 721 3.35 -40.55 -8.65
N HIS A 722 2.07 -40.80 -8.96
CA HIS A 722 1.31 -39.95 -9.88
C HIS A 722 1.13 -38.52 -9.35
N THR A 723 1.02 -38.33 -8.04
CA THR A 723 0.88 -36.98 -7.46
C THR A 723 2.24 -36.27 -7.42
N LEU A 724 3.31 -36.97 -7.04
CA LEU A 724 4.67 -36.42 -7.04
C LEU A 724 5.14 -36.00 -8.43
N GLN A 725 4.75 -36.72 -9.49
CA GLN A 725 5.02 -36.33 -10.88
C GLN A 725 4.42 -34.98 -11.26
N CYS A 726 3.34 -34.56 -10.60
CA CYS A 726 2.71 -33.25 -10.82
C CYS A 726 3.30 -32.14 -9.94
N PHE A 727 4.17 -32.47 -8.98
CA PHE A 727 4.78 -31.47 -8.10
C PHE A 727 5.94 -30.75 -8.80
N PRO A 728 6.16 -29.46 -8.49
CA PRO A 728 7.37 -28.77 -8.92
C PRO A 728 8.65 -29.50 -8.47
N PRO A 729 9.75 -29.40 -9.25
CA PRO A 729 10.99 -30.15 -8.98
C PRO A 729 11.49 -30.03 -7.54
N VAL A 730 11.49 -28.82 -6.97
CA VAL A 730 11.94 -28.56 -5.59
C VAL A 730 11.17 -29.36 -4.54
N LEU A 731 9.85 -29.53 -4.73
CA LEU A 731 9.03 -30.33 -3.80
C LEU A 731 9.22 -31.82 -4.04
N ASN A 732 9.32 -32.25 -5.31
CA ASN A 732 9.56 -33.64 -5.66
C ASN A 732 10.87 -34.14 -5.03
N ASP A 733 11.97 -33.41 -5.22
CA ASP A 733 13.28 -33.73 -4.68
C ASP A 733 13.26 -33.83 -3.14
N PHE A 734 12.55 -32.91 -2.47
CA PHE A 734 12.40 -32.94 -1.01
C PHE A 734 11.72 -34.22 -0.52
N PHE A 735 10.60 -34.62 -1.13
CA PHE A 735 9.87 -35.83 -0.71
C PHE A 735 10.55 -37.14 -1.13
N VAL A 736 11.35 -37.12 -2.19
CA VAL A 736 12.20 -38.26 -2.57
C VAL A 736 13.33 -38.45 -1.55
N GLN A 737 13.94 -37.37 -1.07
CA GLN A 737 14.99 -37.41 -0.05
C GLN A 737 14.46 -37.78 1.34
N ASN A 738 13.25 -37.33 1.70
CA ASN A 738 12.63 -37.54 3.01
C ASN A 738 11.52 -38.61 2.97
N SER A 739 11.79 -39.76 2.36
CA SER A 739 10.81 -40.84 2.25
C SER A 739 10.61 -41.59 3.57
N ILE A 740 9.36 -41.86 3.95
CA ILE A 740 9.00 -42.67 5.12
C ILE A 740 8.69 -44.11 4.68
N PRO A 741 8.99 -45.12 5.51
CA PRO A 741 8.62 -46.51 5.23
C PRO A 741 7.10 -46.64 5.01
N LYS A 742 6.71 -47.30 3.92
CA LYS A 742 5.29 -47.60 3.68
C LYS A 742 4.80 -48.66 4.66
N GLU A 743 3.62 -48.44 5.21
CA GLU A 743 2.95 -49.42 6.06
C GLU A 743 2.71 -50.74 5.31
N ASN A 744 3.03 -51.85 5.96
CA ASN A 744 2.89 -53.17 5.35
C ASN A 744 1.42 -53.63 5.38
N LYS A 745 0.78 -53.69 4.21
CA LYS A 745 -0.62 -54.12 4.06
C LYS A 745 -0.92 -55.49 4.70
N GLN A 746 0.02 -56.43 4.65
CA GLN A 746 -0.16 -57.75 5.25
C GLN A 746 -0.11 -57.68 6.77
N LEU A 747 0.78 -56.83 7.31
CA LEU A 747 0.87 -56.58 8.74
C LEU A 747 -0.40 -55.91 9.25
N LEU A 748 -0.88 -54.85 8.58
CA LEU A 748 -2.13 -54.17 8.93
C LEU A 748 -3.31 -55.14 8.96
N LYS A 749 -3.46 -55.97 7.92
CA LYS A 749 -4.52 -57.00 7.89
C LYS A 749 -4.40 -57.96 9.08
N LYS A 750 -3.19 -58.45 9.35
CA LYS A 750 -2.93 -59.38 10.46
C LYS A 750 -3.28 -58.74 11.81
N SER A 751 -2.89 -57.48 12.04
CA SER A 751 -3.21 -56.74 13.26
C SER A 751 -4.71 -56.51 13.43
N VAL A 752 -5.44 -56.19 12.35
CA VAL A 752 -6.91 -56.07 12.41
C VAL A 752 -7.56 -57.41 12.75
N ASP A 753 -7.11 -58.51 12.13
CA ASP A 753 -7.63 -59.85 12.41
C ASP A 753 -7.32 -60.30 13.86
N GLU A 754 -6.17 -59.92 14.41
CA GLU A 754 -5.77 -60.20 15.79
C GLU A 754 -6.59 -59.38 16.80
N GLU A 755 -6.72 -58.07 16.59
CA GLU A 755 -7.55 -57.22 17.47
C GLU A 755 -9.04 -57.59 17.42
N TYR A 756 -9.54 -58.04 16.26
CA TYR A 756 -10.91 -58.54 16.17
C TYR A 756 -11.12 -59.84 16.97
N ARG A 757 -10.12 -60.74 17.00
CA ARG A 757 -10.16 -61.92 17.90
C ARG A 757 -10.12 -61.52 19.37
N ASN A 758 -9.32 -60.51 19.71
CA ASN A 758 -9.28 -59.96 21.06
C ASN A 758 -10.66 -59.41 21.45
N TRP A 759 -11.30 -58.63 20.57
CA TRP A 759 -12.68 -58.16 20.77
C TRP A 759 -13.66 -59.31 21.01
N ALA A 760 -13.64 -60.35 20.17
CA ALA A 760 -14.52 -61.50 20.31
C ALA A 760 -14.22 -62.36 21.56
N GLY A 761 -12.99 -62.32 22.07
CA GLY A 761 -12.55 -63.06 23.26
C GLY A 761 -12.76 -62.33 24.58
N MET A 762 -13.01 -61.01 24.56
CA MET A 762 -13.27 -60.21 25.76
C MET A 762 -14.77 -60.21 26.11
N SER A 763 -15.11 -60.47 27.36
CA SER A 763 -16.50 -60.51 27.84
C SER A 763 -16.86 -59.39 28.82
N ASN A 764 -15.87 -58.67 29.36
CA ASN A 764 -16.08 -57.59 30.33
C ASN A 764 -16.11 -56.23 29.61
N GLU A 765 -17.23 -55.50 29.70
CA GLU A 765 -17.41 -54.20 29.03
C GLU A 765 -16.35 -53.17 29.41
N ASN A 766 -15.97 -53.11 30.69
CA ASN A 766 -15.00 -52.11 31.16
C ASN A 766 -13.59 -52.37 30.61
N ASP A 767 -13.23 -53.63 30.45
CA ASP A 767 -11.93 -54.02 29.91
C ASP A 767 -11.88 -53.74 28.40
N ILE A 768 -12.99 -53.98 27.69
CA ILE A 768 -13.14 -53.65 26.26
C ILE A 768 -12.99 -52.14 26.03
N ILE A 769 -13.73 -51.32 26.79
CA ILE A 769 -13.66 -49.86 26.66
C ILE A 769 -12.27 -49.34 27.03
N SER A 770 -11.64 -49.90 28.06
CA SER A 770 -10.28 -49.53 28.47
C SER A 770 -9.23 -49.91 27.41
N HIS A 771 -9.33 -51.11 26.82
CA HIS A 771 -8.39 -51.59 25.80
C HIS A 771 -8.54 -50.88 24.46
N PHE A 772 -9.77 -50.65 23.98
CA PHE A 772 -10.00 -50.02 22.67
C PHE A 772 -10.17 -48.49 22.72
N GLY A 773 -10.39 -47.92 23.91
CA GLY A 773 -10.52 -46.48 24.13
C GLY A 773 -9.26 -45.80 24.69
N ALA A 774 -8.19 -46.54 24.99
CA ALA A 774 -6.96 -45.97 25.51
C ALA A 774 -6.20 -45.12 24.47
N ALA A 775 -5.67 -43.98 24.91
CA ALA A 775 -4.81 -43.15 24.07
C ALA A 775 -3.50 -43.89 23.72
N GLY A 776 -3.17 -43.98 22.44
CA GLY A 776 -1.93 -44.60 21.94
C GLY A 776 -2.07 -46.04 21.45
N THR A 777 -3.26 -46.63 21.51
CA THR A 777 -3.53 -47.91 20.83
C THR A 777 -3.60 -47.71 19.32
N PRO A 778 -3.27 -48.74 18.50
CA PRO A 778 -3.41 -48.65 17.05
C PRO A 778 -4.83 -48.24 16.66
N PRO A 779 -5.02 -47.23 15.78
CA PRO A 779 -6.34 -46.68 15.43
C PRO A 779 -7.12 -47.58 14.47
N LEU A 780 -7.37 -48.83 14.88
CA LEU A 780 -7.98 -49.87 14.07
C LEU A 780 -9.49 -50.04 14.32
N PHE A 781 -10.06 -49.28 15.25
CA PHE A 781 -11.43 -49.51 15.73
C PHE A 781 -12.49 -49.42 14.62
N LEU A 782 -12.36 -48.48 13.68
CA LEU A 782 -13.25 -48.42 12.50
C LEU A 782 -13.17 -49.68 11.63
N CYS A 783 -11.98 -50.29 11.50
CA CYS A 783 -11.81 -51.56 10.80
C CYS A 783 -12.48 -52.72 11.57
N LEU A 784 -12.47 -52.67 12.90
CA LEU A 784 -13.18 -53.63 13.75
C LEU A 784 -14.70 -53.50 13.60
N LEU A 785 -15.24 -52.28 13.59
CA LEU A 785 -16.66 -52.05 13.32
C LEU A 785 -17.06 -52.60 11.95
N PHE A 786 -16.24 -52.36 10.92
CA PHE A 786 -16.46 -52.93 9.59
C PHE A 786 -16.47 -54.46 9.62
N LYS A 787 -15.52 -55.09 10.33
CA LYS A 787 -15.48 -56.55 10.54
C LYS A 787 -16.72 -57.09 11.26
N MET A 788 -17.17 -56.43 12.32
CA MET A 788 -18.37 -56.82 13.07
C MET A 788 -19.60 -56.81 12.17
N ILE A 789 -19.78 -55.76 11.37
CA ILE A 789 -20.88 -55.67 10.41
C ILE A 789 -20.78 -56.82 9.39
N VAL A 790 -19.60 -57.05 8.82
CA VAL A 790 -19.40 -58.09 7.79
C VAL A 790 -19.66 -59.51 8.31
N GLU A 791 -19.32 -59.81 9.56
CA GLU A 791 -19.45 -61.16 10.11
C GLU A 791 -20.75 -61.41 10.87
N THR A 792 -21.34 -60.38 11.48
CA THR A 792 -22.47 -60.52 12.41
C THR A 792 -23.67 -59.64 12.07
N ASP A 793 -23.60 -58.82 11.02
CA ASP A 793 -24.61 -57.85 10.58
C ASP A 793 -25.12 -56.90 11.69
N THR A 794 -24.41 -56.82 12.83
CA THR A 794 -24.82 -56.05 14.00
C THR A 794 -23.61 -55.44 14.70
N ILE A 795 -23.83 -54.34 15.44
CA ILE A 795 -22.81 -53.67 16.26
C ILE A 795 -23.27 -53.71 17.71
N SER A 796 -22.38 -54.15 18.61
CA SER A 796 -22.67 -54.20 20.05
C SER A 796 -22.85 -52.79 20.65
N PRO A 797 -23.75 -52.58 21.61
CA PRO A 797 -23.87 -51.32 22.35
C PRO A 797 -22.57 -50.91 23.07
N VAL A 798 -21.69 -51.86 23.39
CA VAL A 798 -20.38 -51.60 23.99
C VAL A 798 -19.45 -50.88 23.02
N ALA A 799 -19.58 -51.11 21.71
CA ALA A 799 -18.77 -50.44 20.69
C ALA A 799 -19.19 -48.98 20.45
N TYR A 800 -20.37 -48.57 20.91
CA TYR A 800 -20.80 -47.17 20.87
C TYR A 800 -20.26 -46.35 22.05
N LYS A 801 -20.04 -47.00 23.19
CA LYS A 801 -19.45 -46.39 24.39
C LYS A 801 -17.96 -46.21 24.18
#